data_AF-A0AAU7CD50-F1
#
_entry.id   AF-A0AAU7CD50-F1
#
_cell.length_a   1.000
_cell.length_b   1.000
_cell.length_c   1.000
_cell.angle_alpha   90.00
_cell.angle_beta   90.00
_cell.angle_gamma   90.00
#
_symmetry.space_group_name_H-M   'P 1'
#
loop_
_entity.id
_entity.type
_entity.pdbx_description
1 polymer ?
#
loop_
_entity_poly.entity_id
_entity_poly.type
_entity_poly.pdbx_seq_one_letter_code
_entity_poly.pdbx_strand_id
1 'polypeptide(L)'
;MANGQSQAVPKRSTKALGAAGMSDGQLLGHFNAHRNESADKAFAALVRRHGPMVLRVCQQILGDRHNAEDAFQATFLVLARRSRSIGKPELLGNWLYGVALRTAWEARTRDGRRQQREVRTAERAYRESSDDVDRPDLILIDREEFAVLHEEVSRLPERYRIPVVLCELEGLTYQEAAYRMRCPVSTIGVRLSRARERLRVRMIRRGILPAAALINAMFGAEGASALVTAMLVDSTVRGAAGFVASDVAATGYVSTSVVALADAVLKTMAAARIKVATNLVLAIGITATVGWVGIHQQPWSSFSLGPNPARSNRESARSNQAAAEVTIGRPPLGSSIGIAPKAATPTANAVRNPDPQRDGPLVEVMNDASEKSAAQVTLLRMGRPINEEQKRGELLFAKEWAANDALSRGGDGLGPVYNETSCVACHGLGAPGGAGPENKNVVILTALSDSRRGLPKNLDRIHPGFRGTRSTVLHRFGTDSTYGSWRRHFLERQGKKATPAPEDDGEASVESHIGKLADQTILNRGLRPRASSLPMEPGLTLLVSERNSPALFGAGLIDSVPSVVLIDEAKHQDADIRGRVSRDPKGRIGRFGWKAQISSLHEFVRGACASELGLEVTGHSQGVSPLASDVKAKGLDLIEPECDALVSYVRSLPAPVVIDPSGPHGTKGMGEGRRLFAEIGCASCHAPSLGNVRGIYSDLLLHEMGSSLSDSGSYYWIDGSESLGGPRPGEWRTPPLWGFRDSAPYLHDGRAQTLEEAIALHGGQAKAAARRYFALTYQEQSQIEAFLKSLVAPSAASSAGVMLASELESRLEPDEVREAEALVRKEREEAEARDVQNQLEARQRQLAAKSAQRARQKYPIARNLEKSGKLPGALKFYREILGEAPDTVEGRSAAARISALLRSP
;
A
#
# COMPACT_ATOMS: atom_id res chain seq x y z
N MET A 1 1.10 -15.18 76.82
CA MET A 1 0.70 -13.78 77.11
C MET A 1 1.47 -12.91 76.11
N ALA A 2 0.84 -12.15 75.21
CA ALA A 2 0.13 -10.87 75.45
C ALA A 2 1.10 -9.81 76.00
N ASN A 3 1.32 -8.61 75.44
CA ASN A 3 0.79 -7.90 74.25
C ASN A 3 1.97 -7.11 73.58
N GLY A 4 1.88 -6.44 72.42
CA GLY A 4 0.77 -6.23 71.50
C GLY A 4 0.48 -4.73 71.26
N GLN A 5 1.08 -4.14 70.22
CA GLN A 5 0.60 -2.91 69.56
C GLN A 5 1.14 -2.85 68.13
N SER A 6 0.27 -2.59 67.16
CA SER A 6 0.62 -2.43 65.74
C SER A 6 0.02 -1.11 65.24
N GLN A 7 0.81 -0.29 64.54
CA GLN A 7 0.34 1.00 64.05
C GLN A 7 -0.61 0.81 62.87
N ALA A 8 -1.77 1.45 62.93
CA ALA A 8 -2.84 1.24 61.96
C ALA A 8 -2.57 1.98 60.64
N VAL A 9 -2.40 1.22 59.56
CA VAL A 9 -2.52 1.76 58.19
C VAL A 9 -3.95 2.26 57.99
N PRO A 10 -4.17 3.51 57.51
CA PRO A 10 -5.51 4.06 57.36
C PRO A 10 -6.31 3.27 56.32
N LYS A 11 -7.48 2.76 56.72
CA LYS A 11 -8.43 2.10 55.81
C LYS A 11 -8.89 3.10 54.74
N ARG A 12 -8.38 2.96 53.51
CA ARG A 12 -8.95 3.65 52.34
C ARG A 12 -10.44 3.32 52.26
N SER A 13 -11.29 4.33 52.37
CA SER A 13 -12.72 4.18 52.15
C SER A 13 -12.97 3.76 50.71
N THR A 14 -13.69 2.65 50.52
CA THR A 14 -14.06 2.14 49.19
C THR A 14 -15.17 3.00 48.60
N LYS A 15 -14.83 4.21 48.13
CA LYS A 15 -15.67 4.97 47.21
C LYS A 15 -15.95 4.07 46.00
N ALA A 16 -17.21 3.75 45.77
CA ALA A 16 -17.60 2.89 44.67
C ALA A 16 -17.31 3.59 43.33
N LEU A 17 -16.31 3.11 42.60
CA LEU A 17 -16.11 3.46 41.20
C LEU A 17 -17.32 2.95 40.41
N GLY A 18 -17.95 3.83 39.63
CA GLY A 18 -18.99 3.43 38.69
C GLY A 18 -18.44 2.43 37.66
N ALA A 19 -19.29 1.50 37.20
CA ALA A 19 -18.88 0.36 36.36
C ALA A 19 -18.09 0.74 35.09
N ALA A 20 -18.22 1.97 34.59
CA ALA A 20 -17.43 2.51 33.48
C ALA A 20 -15.91 2.41 33.72
N GLY A 21 -15.45 2.64 34.95
CA GLY A 21 -14.02 2.63 35.31
C GLY A 21 -13.45 1.25 35.67
N MET A 22 -14.25 0.18 35.60
CA MET A 22 -13.79 -1.18 35.94
C MET A 22 -13.20 -1.91 34.74
N SER A 23 -12.12 -2.66 34.97
CA SER A 23 -11.56 -3.59 33.98
C SER A 23 -12.48 -4.81 33.75
N ASP A 24 -12.33 -5.48 32.61
CA ASP A 24 -13.14 -6.65 32.26
C ASP A 24 -13.00 -7.80 33.28
N GLY A 25 -11.82 -7.96 33.89
CA GLY A 25 -11.60 -8.91 34.99
C GLY A 25 -12.37 -8.56 36.27
N GLN A 26 -12.48 -7.28 36.61
CA GLN A 26 -13.31 -6.83 37.73
C GLN A 26 -14.80 -7.02 37.44
N LEU A 27 -15.26 -6.65 36.24
CA LEU A 27 -16.67 -6.81 35.82
C LEU A 27 -17.07 -8.29 35.79
N LEU A 28 -16.24 -9.17 35.23
CA LEU A 28 -16.44 -10.62 35.29
C LEU A 28 -16.38 -11.14 36.73
N GLY A 29 -15.52 -10.59 37.60
CA GLY A 29 -15.47 -10.90 39.03
C GLY A 29 -16.80 -10.59 39.73
N HIS A 30 -17.32 -9.38 39.55
CA HIS A 30 -18.62 -8.96 40.09
C HIS A 30 -19.77 -9.85 39.58
N PHE A 31 -19.84 -10.13 38.28
CA PHE A 31 -20.84 -11.02 37.70
C PHE A 31 -20.75 -12.48 38.20
N ASN A 32 -19.54 -12.96 38.51
CA ASN A 32 -19.33 -14.33 38.98
C ASN A 32 -19.64 -14.53 40.47
N ALA A 33 -19.59 -13.46 41.28
CA ALA A 33 -19.64 -13.55 42.73
C ALA A 33 -21.07 -13.51 43.31
N HIS A 34 -21.99 -12.76 42.70
CA HIS A 34 -23.36 -12.57 43.20
C HIS A 34 -24.37 -12.68 42.05
N ARG A 35 -25.64 -12.98 42.35
CA ARG A 35 -26.77 -12.82 41.42
C ARG A 35 -27.73 -11.78 41.97
N ASN A 36 -27.44 -10.53 41.65
CA ASN A 36 -28.23 -9.37 42.04
C ASN A 36 -28.05 -8.27 40.99
N GLU A 37 -28.80 -7.18 41.15
CA GLU A 37 -28.79 -6.04 40.24
C GLU A 37 -27.39 -5.44 40.00
N SER A 38 -26.43 -5.60 40.94
CA SER A 38 -25.04 -5.17 40.75
C SER A 38 -24.26 -6.09 39.79
N ALA A 39 -24.54 -7.39 39.79
CA ALA A 39 -23.98 -8.34 38.83
C ALA A 39 -24.55 -8.09 37.42
N ASP A 40 -25.84 -7.78 37.32
CA ASP A 40 -26.50 -7.44 36.06
C ASP A 40 -25.96 -6.11 35.50
N LYS A 41 -25.75 -5.10 36.35
CA LYS A 41 -25.08 -3.83 35.98
C LYS A 41 -23.63 -4.06 35.51
N ALA A 42 -22.90 -4.99 36.13
CA ALA A 42 -21.55 -5.36 35.70
C ALA A 42 -21.55 -6.11 34.35
N PHE A 43 -22.49 -7.01 34.12
CA PHE A 43 -22.65 -7.70 32.84
C PHE A 43 -23.11 -6.75 31.73
N ALA A 44 -24.04 -5.83 32.02
CA ALA A 44 -24.47 -4.78 31.11
C ALA A 44 -23.32 -3.83 30.71
N ALA A 45 -22.34 -3.60 31.59
CA ALA A 45 -21.13 -2.86 31.22
C ALA A 45 -20.25 -3.63 30.22
N LEU A 46 -20.11 -4.96 30.37
CA LEU A 46 -19.42 -5.81 29.40
C LEU A 46 -20.15 -5.85 28.05
N VAL A 47 -21.49 -6.01 28.05
CA VAL A 47 -22.31 -6.01 26.83
C VAL A 47 -22.22 -4.67 26.09
N ARG A 48 -22.25 -3.53 26.79
CA ARG A 48 -22.07 -2.21 26.16
C ARG A 48 -20.65 -2.00 25.62
N ARG A 49 -19.61 -2.42 26.36
CA ARG A 49 -18.21 -2.26 25.98
C ARG A 49 -17.82 -3.09 24.75
N HIS A 50 -18.29 -4.34 24.68
CA HIS A 50 -17.91 -5.30 23.63
C HIS A 50 -18.96 -5.46 22.52
N GLY A 51 -20.17 -4.97 22.75
CA GLY A 51 -21.32 -5.13 21.85
C GLY A 51 -21.10 -4.62 20.42
N PRO A 52 -20.58 -3.40 20.20
CA PRO A 52 -20.39 -2.86 18.85
C PRO A 52 -19.46 -3.70 17.96
N MET A 53 -18.46 -4.37 18.53
CA MET A 53 -17.64 -5.35 17.81
C MET A 53 -18.44 -6.63 17.50
N VAL A 54 -19.10 -7.21 18.51
CA VAL A 54 -19.84 -8.48 18.37
C VAL A 54 -20.97 -8.34 17.34
N LEU A 55 -21.72 -7.24 17.38
CA LEU A 55 -22.83 -7.00 16.45
C LEU A 55 -22.33 -6.83 15.01
N ARG A 56 -21.25 -6.06 14.80
CA ARG A 56 -20.64 -5.84 13.47
C ARG A 56 -20.20 -7.17 12.85
N VAL A 57 -19.51 -8.03 13.60
CA VAL A 57 -19.07 -9.36 13.13
C VAL A 57 -20.27 -10.28 12.79
N CYS A 58 -21.33 -10.25 13.59
CA CYS A 58 -22.55 -10.99 13.27
C CYS A 58 -23.23 -10.47 11.99
N GLN A 59 -23.35 -9.14 11.85
CA GLN A 59 -23.93 -8.50 10.66
C GLN A 59 -23.13 -8.79 9.39
N GLN A 60 -21.80 -8.68 9.43
CA GLN A 60 -20.90 -8.93 8.30
C GLN A 60 -20.93 -10.38 7.77
N ILE A 61 -21.33 -11.35 8.61
CA ILE A 61 -21.43 -12.77 8.21
C ILE A 61 -22.87 -13.16 7.81
N LEU A 62 -23.88 -12.57 8.47
CA LEU A 62 -25.28 -12.98 8.33
C LEU A 62 -26.10 -12.10 7.39
N GLY A 63 -25.78 -10.81 7.22
CA GLY A 63 -26.51 -9.87 6.36
C GLY A 63 -27.87 -9.42 6.91
N ASP A 64 -28.74 -10.36 7.31
CA ASP A 64 -29.99 -10.02 8.00
C ASP A 64 -29.72 -9.52 9.43
N ARG A 65 -30.45 -8.46 9.81
CA ARG A 65 -30.35 -7.81 11.11
C ARG A 65 -30.83 -8.70 12.25
N HIS A 66 -31.94 -9.42 12.08
CA HIS A 66 -32.56 -10.19 13.17
C HIS A 66 -31.73 -11.43 13.51
N ASN A 67 -31.26 -12.16 12.50
CA ASN A 67 -30.27 -13.23 12.65
C ASN A 67 -28.97 -12.71 13.30
N ALA A 68 -28.52 -11.50 12.97
CA ALA A 68 -27.34 -10.90 13.60
C ALA A 68 -27.56 -10.50 15.08
N GLU A 69 -28.75 -10.01 15.43
CA GLU A 69 -29.16 -9.74 16.82
C GLU A 69 -29.30 -11.04 17.63
N ASP A 70 -29.88 -12.10 17.05
CA ASP A 70 -29.92 -13.46 17.63
C ASP A 70 -28.50 -14.01 17.88
N ALA A 71 -27.59 -13.88 16.90
CA ALA A 71 -26.20 -14.31 17.05
C ALA A 71 -25.39 -13.45 18.05
N PHE A 72 -25.73 -12.16 18.19
CA PHE A 72 -25.20 -11.27 19.22
C PHE A 72 -25.65 -11.74 20.62
N GLN A 73 -26.95 -11.93 20.84
CA GLN A 73 -27.48 -12.37 22.14
C GLN A 73 -26.90 -13.73 22.54
N ALA A 74 -26.91 -14.71 21.63
CA ALA A 74 -26.36 -16.03 21.87
C ALA A 74 -24.87 -16.00 22.23
N THR A 75 -24.08 -15.09 21.64
CA THR A 75 -22.66 -14.89 21.97
C THR A 75 -22.47 -14.44 23.42
N PHE A 76 -23.32 -13.55 23.93
CA PHE A 76 -23.27 -13.12 25.33
C PHE A 76 -23.87 -14.16 26.30
N LEU A 77 -24.84 -14.99 25.90
CA LEU A 77 -25.26 -16.16 26.69
C LEU A 77 -24.12 -17.19 26.83
N VAL A 78 -23.32 -17.41 25.78
CA VAL A 78 -22.10 -18.22 25.83
C VAL A 78 -21.07 -17.58 26.78
N LEU A 79 -20.88 -16.24 26.76
CA LEU A 79 -20.06 -15.54 27.76
C LEU A 79 -20.58 -15.81 29.18
N ALA A 80 -21.87 -15.65 29.43
CA ALA A 80 -22.46 -15.80 30.76
C ALA A 80 -22.17 -17.20 31.34
N ARG A 81 -22.37 -18.26 30.54
CA ARG A 81 -22.11 -19.66 30.93
C ARG A 81 -20.61 -19.97 31.06
N ARG A 82 -19.73 -19.31 30.29
CA ARG A 82 -18.28 -19.60 30.24
C ARG A 82 -17.40 -18.62 31.05
N SER A 83 -17.98 -17.56 31.59
CA SER A 83 -17.39 -16.51 32.44
C SER A 83 -16.28 -16.99 33.39
N ARG A 84 -16.55 -18.00 34.24
CA ARG A 84 -15.60 -18.59 35.19
C ARG A 84 -14.40 -19.32 34.55
N SER A 85 -14.40 -19.53 33.24
CA SER A 85 -13.36 -20.27 32.50
C SER A 85 -12.47 -19.39 31.60
N ILE A 86 -12.55 -18.06 31.74
CA ILE A 86 -11.77 -17.09 30.97
C ILE A 86 -10.47 -16.76 31.72
N GLY A 87 -9.38 -17.45 31.36
CA GLY A 87 -8.08 -17.34 32.04
C GLY A 87 -7.26 -16.08 31.73
N LYS A 88 -7.71 -15.23 30.80
CA LYS A 88 -7.10 -13.91 30.48
C LYS A 88 -8.20 -12.86 30.27
N PRO A 89 -8.80 -12.31 31.33
CA PRO A 89 -9.88 -11.33 31.23
C PRO A 89 -9.48 -10.06 30.47
N GLU A 90 -8.21 -9.68 30.48
CA GLU A 90 -7.65 -8.55 29.72
C GLU A 90 -7.68 -8.75 28.18
N LEU A 91 -7.97 -9.97 27.73
CA LEU A 91 -8.18 -10.34 26.31
C LEU A 91 -9.61 -10.84 26.05
N LEU A 92 -10.59 -10.44 26.87
CA LEU A 92 -12.01 -10.82 26.73
C LEU A 92 -12.54 -10.54 25.32
N GLY A 93 -12.23 -9.38 24.73
CA GLY A 93 -12.63 -9.04 23.36
C GLY A 93 -12.16 -10.04 22.30
N ASN A 94 -10.89 -10.44 22.38
CA ASN A 94 -10.30 -11.48 21.52
C ASN A 94 -10.94 -12.87 21.73
N TRP A 95 -11.49 -13.15 22.91
CA TRP A 95 -12.31 -14.34 23.16
C TRP A 95 -13.72 -14.19 22.57
N LEU A 96 -14.38 -13.04 22.79
CA LEU A 96 -15.71 -12.72 22.29
C LEU A 96 -15.77 -12.72 20.76
N TYR A 97 -14.79 -12.11 20.07
CA TYR A 97 -14.62 -12.21 18.61
C TYR A 97 -14.64 -13.67 18.14
N GLY A 98 -13.86 -14.53 18.79
CA GLY A 98 -13.80 -15.95 18.45
C GLY A 98 -15.08 -16.73 18.74
N VAL A 99 -15.93 -16.26 19.67
CA VAL A 99 -17.27 -16.81 19.91
C VAL A 99 -18.25 -16.25 18.88
N ALA A 100 -18.32 -14.94 18.66
CA ALA A 100 -19.16 -14.28 17.67
C ALA A 100 -19.03 -14.92 16.28
N LEU A 101 -17.80 -15.19 15.82
CA LEU A 101 -17.56 -15.94 14.58
C LEU A 101 -18.27 -17.32 14.59
N ARG A 102 -18.09 -18.12 15.65
CA ARG A 102 -18.71 -19.44 15.75
C ARG A 102 -20.24 -19.35 15.81
N THR A 103 -20.77 -18.38 16.53
CA THR A 103 -22.21 -18.15 16.64
C THR A 103 -22.81 -17.73 15.30
N ALA A 104 -22.17 -16.82 14.57
CA ALA A 104 -22.62 -16.37 13.26
C ALA A 104 -22.51 -17.46 12.17
N TRP A 105 -21.45 -18.27 12.18
CA TRP A 105 -21.32 -19.41 11.26
C TRP A 105 -22.29 -20.55 11.56
N GLU A 106 -22.54 -20.86 12.84
CA GLU A 106 -23.59 -21.82 13.24
C GLU A 106 -24.99 -21.29 12.86
N ALA A 107 -25.26 -19.99 13.04
CA ALA A 107 -26.50 -19.36 12.57
C ALA A 107 -26.65 -19.44 11.04
N ARG A 108 -25.64 -19.05 10.25
CA ARG A 108 -25.64 -19.17 8.76
C ARG A 108 -25.85 -20.62 8.32
N THR A 109 -25.29 -21.58 9.05
CA THR A 109 -25.46 -23.02 8.79
C THR A 109 -26.88 -23.52 9.11
N ARG A 110 -27.51 -23.00 10.17
CA ARG A 110 -28.90 -23.32 10.54
C ARG A 110 -29.89 -22.67 9.58
N ASP A 111 -29.65 -21.42 9.20
CA ASP A 111 -30.48 -20.67 8.27
C ASP A 111 -30.43 -21.28 6.87
N GLY A 112 -29.25 -21.67 6.36
CA GLY A 112 -29.16 -22.43 5.10
C GLY A 112 -29.88 -23.79 5.15
N ARG A 113 -29.86 -24.50 6.29
CA ARG A 113 -30.66 -25.73 6.49
C ARG A 113 -32.16 -25.47 6.64
N ARG A 114 -32.55 -24.29 7.11
CA ARG A 114 -33.94 -23.83 7.22
C ARG A 114 -34.46 -23.49 5.83
N GLN A 115 -33.75 -22.63 5.09
CA GLN A 115 -34.05 -22.27 3.70
C GLN A 115 -34.09 -23.51 2.80
N GLN A 116 -33.19 -24.49 2.94
CA GLN A 116 -33.29 -25.75 2.18
C GLN A 116 -34.51 -26.62 2.54
N ARG A 117 -35.09 -26.46 3.74
CA ARG A 117 -36.36 -27.12 4.11
C ARG A 117 -37.55 -26.33 3.60
N GLU A 118 -37.53 -25.01 3.77
CA GLU A 118 -38.57 -24.10 3.30
C GLU A 118 -38.66 -24.10 1.77
N VAL A 119 -37.53 -24.15 1.04
CA VAL A 119 -37.49 -24.37 -0.42
C VAL A 119 -38.04 -25.75 -0.76
N ARG A 120 -37.65 -26.84 -0.09
CA ARG A 120 -38.23 -28.19 -0.36
C ARG A 120 -39.71 -28.31 0.00
N THR A 121 -40.24 -27.41 0.83
CA THR A 121 -41.67 -27.28 1.13
C THR A 121 -42.36 -26.37 0.11
N ALA A 122 -41.69 -25.30 -0.34
CA ALA A 122 -42.16 -24.38 -1.36
C ALA A 122 -42.17 -25.03 -2.76
N GLU A 123 -41.14 -25.75 -3.18
CA GLU A 123 -41.12 -26.62 -4.39
C GLU A 123 -42.27 -27.65 -4.39
N ARG A 124 -42.82 -27.95 -3.21
CA ARG A 124 -43.96 -28.85 -3.03
C ARG A 124 -45.31 -28.15 -3.16
N ALA A 125 -45.38 -26.84 -2.97
CA ALA A 125 -46.57 -26.00 -3.14
C ALA A 125 -46.57 -25.22 -4.48
N TYR A 126 -45.40 -24.83 -4.96
CA TYR A 126 -45.17 -24.11 -6.23
C TYR A 126 -45.40 -24.99 -7.47
N ARG A 127 -45.57 -26.30 -7.27
CA ARG A 127 -46.13 -27.21 -8.30
C ARG A 127 -47.64 -27.04 -8.52
N GLU A 128 -48.33 -26.25 -7.72
CA GLU A 128 -49.79 -26.08 -7.79
C GLU A 128 -50.25 -24.65 -8.20
N SER A 129 -49.32 -23.73 -8.47
CA SER A 129 -49.64 -22.41 -9.07
C SER A 129 -48.46 -21.78 -9.80
N SER A 130 -48.67 -21.36 -11.04
CA SER A 130 -47.71 -20.64 -11.88
C SER A 130 -48.27 -19.24 -12.20
N ASP A 131 -47.42 -18.20 -12.11
CA ASP A 131 -47.07 -17.34 -13.27
C ASP A 131 -46.30 -16.06 -12.88
N ASP A 132 -45.13 -15.91 -13.52
CA ASP A 132 -44.47 -14.66 -13.98
C ASP A 132 -43.87 -13.59 -13.01
N VAL A 133 -43.09 -12.71 -13.64
CA VAL A 133 -42.50 -11.40 -13.24
C VAL A 133 -41.06 -11.35 -12.71
N ASP A 134 -40.31 -10.43 -13.33
CA ASP A 134 -38.90 -10.01 -13.17
C ASP A 134 -38.28 -9.94 -11.77
N ARG A 135 -36.93 -10.00 -11.77
CA ARG A 135 -36.07 -9.40 -10.74
C ARG A 135 -34.95 -8.56 -11.37
N PRO A 136 -34.77 -7.28 -10.99
CA PRO A 136 -33.64 -6.49 -11.43
C PRO A 136 -32.37 -6.80 -10.61
N ASP A 137 -31.27 -7.09 -11.29
CA ASP A 137 -29.95 -7.19 -10.67
C ASP A 137 -29.42 -5.79 -10.29
N LEU A 138 -29.22 -5.55 -9.00
CA LEU A 138 -28.47 -4.41 -8.48
C LEU A 138 -27.16 -4.92 -7.88
N ILE A 139 -26.05 -4.42 -8.41
CA ILE A 139 -24.69 -4.80 -8.01
C ILE A 139 -24.43 -4.34 -6.58
N LEU A 140 -24.39 -5.29 -5.64
CA LEU A 140 -23.98 -5.10 -4.26
C LEU A 140 -22.62 -5.77 -4.02
N ILE A 141 -21.72 -5.08 -3.33
CA ILE A 141 -20.40 -5.60 -2.96
C ILE A 141 -20.58 -6.78 -1.98
N ASP A 142 -19.78 -7.83 -2.18
CA ASP A 142 -20.20 -9.19 -1.87
C ASP A 142 -20.10 -9.61 -0.38
N ARG A 143 -21.13 -10.34 0.06
CA ARG A 143 -21.29 -10.97 1.37
C ARG A 143 -20.31 -12.13 1.60
N GLU A 144 -19.76 -12.73 0.54
CA GLU A 144 -18.78 -13.81 0.68
C GLU A 144 -17.36 -13.27 0.95
N GLU A 145 -17.02 -12.06 0.47
CA GLU A 145 -15.74 -11.40 0.77
C GLU A 145 -15.52 -11.18 2.28
N PHE A 146 -16.52 -10.64 2.99
CA PHE A 146 -16.44 -10.46 4.45
C PHE A 146 -16.35 -11.79 5.20
N ALA A 147 -17.04 -12.82 4.71
CA ALA A 147 -16.97 -14.16 5.28
C ALA A 147 -15.54 -14.76 5.14
N VAL A 148 -14.89 -14.57 3.99
CA VAL A 148 -13.50 -14.95 3.74
C VAL A 148 -12.51 -14.12 4.56
N LEU A 149 -12.70 -12.80 4.68
CA LEU A 149 -11.88 -11.94 5.53
C LEU A 149 -11.88 -12.45 6.98
N HIS A 150 -13.05 -12.73 7.54
CA HIS A 150 -13.17 -13.26 8.90
C HIS A 150 -12.59 -14.67 9.07
N GLU A 151 -12.73 -15.54 8.06
CA GLU A 151 -12.07 -16.84 8.01
C GLU A 151 -10.53 -16.68 8.10
N GLU A 152 -9.95 -15.78 7.32
CA GLU A 152 -8.49 -15.57 7.31
C GLU A 152 -7.95 -14.84 8.54
N VAL A 153 -8.70 -13.90 9.11
CA VAL A 153 -8.40 -13.35 10.45
C VAL A 153 -8.42 -14.45 11.50
N SER A 154 -9.36 -15.41 11.44
CA SER A 154 -9.38 -16.55 12.37
C SER A 154 -8.15 -17.46 12.23
N ARG A 155 -7.59 -17.57 11.02
CA ARG A 155 -6.38 -18.33 10.65
C ARG A 155 -5.07 -17.58 10.88
N LEU A 156 -5.09 -16.40 11.51
CA LEU A 156 -3.85 -15.74 11.96
C LEU A 156 -3.33 -16.38 13.26
N PRO A 157 -2.01 -16.63 13.38
CA PRO A 157 -1.38 -16.95 14.66
C PRO A 157 -1.75 -15.94 15.74
N GLU A 158 -1.96 -16.39 16.98
CA GLU A 158 -2.47 -15.56 18.09
C GLU A 158 -1.72 -14.23 18.26
N ARG A 159 -0.38 -14.24 18.11
CA ARG A 159 0.48 -13.04 18.17
C ARG A 159 0.20 -11.97 17.10
N TYR A 160 -0.49 -12.31 16.02
CA TYR A 160 -0.92 -11.39 14.95
C TYR A 160 -2.43 -11.15 15.00
N ARG A 161 -3.21 -12.15 15.42
CA ARG A 161 -4.66 -12.07 15.53
C ARG A 161 -5.13 -11.17 16.67
N ILE A 162 -4.49 -11.22 17.85
CA ILE A 162 -4.89 -10.36 18.98
C ILE A 162 -4.77 -8.86 18.62
N PRO A 163 -3.64 -8.34 18.09
CA PRO A 163 -3.55 -6.94 17.69
C PRO A 163 -4.66 -6.51 16.72
N VAL A 164 -5.00 -7.34 15.72
CA VAL A 164 -6.07 -7.04 14.76
C VAL A 164 -7.42 -6.91 15.46
N VAL A 165 -7.77 -7.81 16.38
CA VAL A 165 -9.03 -7.68 17.13
C VAL A 165 -9.03 -6.44 18.01
N LEU A 166 -7.95 -6.21 18.78
CA LEU A 166 -7.84 -5.09 19.71
C LEU A 166 -7.87 -3.72 18.99
N CYS A 167 -7.13 -3.55 17.90
CA CYS A 167 -7.00 -2.23 17.26
C CYS A 167 -8.05 -2.02 16.16
N GLU A 168 -8.23 -2.98 15.25
CA GLU A 168 -9.03 -2.79 14.03
C GLU A 168 -10.52 -3.12 14.24
N LEU A 169 -10.87 -3.95 15.24
CA LEU A 169 -12.25 -4.38 15.49
C LEU A 169 -12.86 -3.77 16.76
N GLU A 170 -12.13 -3.75 17.89
CA GLU A 170 -12.53 -3.03 19.10
C GLU A 170 -12.26 -1.51 19.03
N GLY A 171 -11.38 -1.05 18.14
CA GLY A 171 -11.05 0.37 17.99
C GLY A 171 -10.08 0.93 19.04
N LEU A 172 -9.32 0.07 19.75
CA LEU A 172 -8.38 0.54 20.78
C LEU A 172 -7.17 1.25 20.18
N THR A 173 -6.63 2.19 20.96
CA THR A 173 -5.30 2.75 20.67
C THR A 173 -4.20 1.70 20.78
N TYR A 174 -3.08 1.91 20.08
CA TYR A 174 -1.93 1.00 20.17
C TYR A 174 -1.35 0.94 21.59
N GLN A 175 -1.52 2.00 22.40
CA GLN A 175 -1.11 2.04 23.81
C GLN A 175 -1.98 1.13 24.69
N GLU A 176 -3.31 1.18 24.54
CA GLU A 176 -4.23 0.27 25.25
C GLU A 176 -4.05 -1.19 24.83
N ALA A 177 -3.86 -1.44 23.53
CA ALA A 177 -3.59 -2.77 23.01
C ALA A 177 -2.25 -3.32 23.54
N ALA A 178 -1.20 -2.48 23.59
CA ALA A 178 0.09 -2.81 24.18
C ALA A 178 -0.01 -3.16 25.67
N TYR A 179 -0.78 -2.37 26.43
CA TYR A 179 -1.06 -2.63 27.85
C TYR A 179 -1.79 -3.96 28.06
N ARG A 180 -2.89 -4.22 27.33
CA ARG A 180 -3.65 -5.48 27.41
C ARG A 180 -2.82 -6.69 26.98
N MET A 181 -1.93 -6.54 25.99
CA MET A 181 -1.02 -7.59 25.53
C MET A 181 0.27 -7.73 26.36
N ARG A 182 0.52 -6.82 27.31
CA ARG A 182 1.76 -6.73 28.12
C ARG A 182 3.04 -6.74 27.27
N CYS A 183 3.07 -5.93 26.20
CA CYS A 183 4.24 -5.77 25.33
C CYS A 183 4.45 -4.30 24.90
N PRO A 184 5.64 -3.90 24.40
CA PRO A 184 5.88 -2.54 23.94
C PRO A 184 4.93 -2.08 22.82
N VAL A 185 4.65 -0.78 22.74
CA VAL A 185 3.76 -0.19 21.71
C VAL A 185 4.28 -0.45 20.29
N SER A 186 5.59 -0.35 20.07
CA SER A 186 6.27 -0.72 18.81
C SER A 186 5.99 -2.18 18.39
N THR A 187 5.81 -3.09 19.35
CA THR A 187 5.49 -4.49 19.09
C THR A 187 4.06 -4.67 18.55
N ILE A 188 3.12 -3.78 18.90
CA ILE A 188 1.76 -3.77 18.31
C ILE A 188 1.85 -3.38 16.83
N GLY A 189 2.52 -2.28 16.49
CA GLY A 189 2.67 -1.81 15.10
C GLY A 189 3.31 -2.87 14.18
N VAL A 190 4.42 -3.48 14.61
CA VAL A 190 5.10 -4.55 13.86
C VAL A 190 4.20 -5.80 13.71
N ARG A 191 3.42 -6.15 14.73
CA ARG A 191 2.49 -7.30 14.65
C ARG A 191 1.29 -7.01 13.77
N LEU A 192 0.74 -5.80 13.78
CA LEU A 192 -0.35 -5.36 12.90
C LEU A 192 0.09 -5.32 11.43
N SER A 193 1.25 -4.72 11.13
CA SER A 193 1.82 -4.74 9.77
C SER A 193 1.96 -6.18 9.25
N ARG A 194 2.59 -7.07 10.03
CA ARG A 194 2.72 -8.50 9.71
C ARG A 194 1.39 -9.26 9.69
N ALA A 195 0.34 -8.76 10.32
CA ALA A 195 -1.00 -9.33 10.26
C ALA A 195 -1.70 -8.92 8.94
N ARG A 196 -1.74 -7.62 8.65
CA ARG A 196 -2.33 -7.06 7.43
C ARG A 196 -1.69 -7.64 6.18
N GLU A 197 -0.36 -7.77 6.12
CA GLU A 197 0.33 -8.42 5.00
C GLU A 197 -0.04 -9.89 4.84
N ARG A 198 -0.18 -10.64 5.95
CA ARG A 198 -0.62 -12.04 5.92
C ARG A 198 -2.07 -12.21 5.47
N LEU A 199 -2.95 -11.25 5.76
CA LEU A 199 -4.31 -11.22 5.24
C LEU A 199 -4.30 -10.88 3.74
N ARG A 200 -3.64 -9.79 3.35
CA ARG A 200 -3.48 -9.32 1.97
C ARG A 200 -3.05 -10.45 1.02
N VAL A 201 -1.96 -11.16 1.36
CA VAL A 201 -1.44 -12.28 0.56
C VAL A 201 -2.42 -13.45 0.47
N ARG A 202 -3.24 -13.72 1.50
CA ARG A 202 -4.20 -14.82 1.49
C ARG A 202 -5.54 -14.47 0.81
N MET A 203 -5.95 -13.21 0.86
CA MET A 203 -7.13 -12.70 0.15
C MET A 203 -6.87 -12.65 -1.36
N ILE A 204 -5.69 -12.16 -1.78
CA ILE A 204 -5.25 -12.19 -3.19
C ILE A 204 -5.21 -13.64 -3.73
N ARG A 205 -4.70 -14.61 -2.95
CA ARG A 205 -4.75 -16.05 -3.29
C ARG A 205 -6.17 -16.65 -3.39
N ARG A 206 -7.20 -15.91 -2.99
CA ARG A 206 -8.62 -16.27 -3.09
C ARG A 206 -9.39 -15.37 -4.07
N GLY A 207 -8.69 -14.54 -4.87
CA GLY A 207 -9.29 -13.66 -5.87
C GLY A 207 -9.89 -12.36 -5.33
N ILE A 208 -9.79 -12.10 -4.02
CA ILE A 208 -10.44 -10.94 -3.37
C ILE A 208 -9.44 -9.78 -3.31
N LEU A 209 -9.80 -8.65 -3.93
CA LEU A 209 -9.02 -7.42 -3.91
C LEU A 209 -9.10 -6.78 -2.51
N PRO A 210 -7.98 -6.64 -1.76
CA PRO A 210 -8.04 -6.32 -0.32
C PRO A 210 -8.68 -4.97 0.05
N ALA A 211 -8.75 -4.00 -0.86
CA ALA A 211 -9.15 -2.63 -0.56
C ALA A 211 -10.60 -2.53 -0.03
N ALA A 212 -11.60 -3.00 -0.79
CA ALA A 212 -13.01 -2.82 -0.46
C ALA A 212 -13.39 -3.49 0.89
N ALA A 213 -12.94 -4.72 1.11
CA ALA A 213 -13.28 -5.51 2.29
C ALA A 213 -12.62 -5.01 3.59
N LEU A 214 -11.35 -4.55 3.54
CA LEU A 214 -10.67 -3.99 4.73
C LEU A 214 -11.18 -2.60 5.09
N ILE A 215 -11.39 -1.72 4.11
CA ILE A 215 -11.90 -0.35 4.31
C ILE A 215 -13.26 -0.41 5.05
N ASN A 216 -14.23 -1.15 4.53
CA ASN A 216 -15.55 -1.25 5.15
C ASN A 216 -15.54 -1.97 6.52
N ALA A 217 -14.61 -2.89 6.77
CA ALA A 217 -14.45 -3.51 8.08
C ALA A 217 -13.92 -2.52 9.15
N MET A 218 -13.05 -1.60 8.75
CA MET A 218 -12.41 -0.59 9.62
C MET A 218 -13.32 0.62 9.88
N PHE A 219 -13.96 1.19 8.86
CA PHE A 219 -14.80 2.39 9.02
C PHE A 219 -16.15 2.14 9.73
N GLY A 220 -16.59 0.89 9.88
CA GLY A 220 -17.84 0.55 10.60
C GLY A 220 -17.86 0.81 12.11
N ALA A 221 -16.79 1.36 12.70
CA ALA A 221 -16.67 1.57 14.15
C ALA A 221 -17.67 2.60 14.70
N GLU A 222 -17.82 3.76 14.05
CA GLU A 222 -18.69 4.85 14.52
C GLU A 222 -20.18 4.51 14.33
N GLY A 223 -20.54 3.90 13.20
CA GLY A 223 -21.92 3.46 12.92
C GLY A 223 -22.41 2.33 13.85
N ALA A 224 -21.55 1.37 14.21
CA ALA A 224 -21.95 0.23 15.04
C ALA A 224 -22.39 0.64 16.47
N SER A 225 -21.87 1.75 17.00
CA SER A 225 -22.28 2.24 18.33
C SER A 225 -23.70 2.81 18.36
N ALA A 226 -24.29 3.15 17.21
CA ALA A 226 -25.69 3.57 17.11
C ALA A 226 -26.67 2.38 16.96
N LEU A 227 -26.17 1.19 16.61
CA LEU A 227 -26.99 0.00 16.34
C LEU A 227 -27.26 -0.87 17.59
N VAL A 228 -26.40 -0.80 18.62
CA VAL A 228 -26.60 -1.54 19.88
C VAL A 228 -27.62 -0.80 20.77
N THR A 229 -28.91 -1.02 20.52
CA THR A 229 -29.98 -0.37 21.29
C THR A 229 -29.98 -0.74 22.78
N ALA A 230 -30.47 0.15 23.63
CA ALA A 230 -30.61 -0.13 25.07
C ALA A 230 -31.51 -1.34 25.35
N MET A 231 -32.51 -1.59 24.49
CA MET A 231 -33.41 -2.74 24.55
C MET A 231 -32.70 -4.06 24.20
N LEU A 232 -31.80 -4.05 23.22
CA LEU A 232 -30.93 -5.20 22.89
C LEU A 232 -29.98 -5.51 24.05
N VAL A 233 -29.46 -4.50 24.75
CA VAL A 233 -28.61 -4.70 25.94
C VAL A 233 -29.42 -5.30 27.10
N ASP A 234 -30.60 -4.74 27.43
CA ASP A 234 -31.41 -5.20 28.56
C ASP A 234 -31.92 -6.64 28.38
N SER A 235 -32.44 -6.98 27.19
CA SER A 235 -32.83 -8.36 26.82
C SER A 235 -31.66 -9.34 26.91
N THR A 236 -30.48 -8.96 26.39
CA THR A 236 -29.25 -9.76 26.49
C THR A 236 -28.86 -10.04 27.95
N VAL A 237 -28.94 -9.02 28.83
CA VAL A 237 -28.55 -9.14 30.24
C VAL A 237 -29.52 -10.04 31.00
N ARG A 238 -30.84 -9.87 30.82
CA ARG A 238 -31.86 -10.73 31.44
C ARG A 238 -31.76 -12.18 30.96
N GLY A 239 -31.66 -12.37 29.65
CA GLY A 239 -31.47 -13.70 29.05
C GLY A 239 -30.18 -14.39 29.52
N ALA A 240 -29.09 -13.63 29.68
CA ALA A 240 -27.83 -14.15 30.23
C ALA A 240 -27.96 -14.58 31.71
N ALA A 241 -28.68 -13.82 32.54
CA ALA A 241 -28.94 -14.19 33.93
C ALA A 241 -29.78 -15.48 34.02
N GLY A 242 -30.91 -15.53 33.31
CA GLY A 242 -31.82 -16.68 33.27
C GLY A 242 -31.17 -17.94 32.70
N PHE A 243 -30.45 -17.82 31.59
CA PHE A 243 -29.77 -18.94 30.95
C PHE A 243 -28.78 -19.64 31.89
N VAL A 244 -27.97 -18.88 32.65
CA VAL A 244 -27.00 -19.49 33.58
C VAL A 244 -27.65 -20.04 34.84
N ALA A 245 -28.79 -19.49 35.27
CA ALA A 245 -29.63 -20.07 36.32
C ALA A 245 -30.38 -21.34 35.86
N SER A 246 -30.48 -21.57 34.54
CA SER A 246 -31.40 -22.55 33.93
C SER A 246 -32.87 -22.30 34.28
N ASP A 247 -33.23 -21.03 34.51
CA ASP A 247 -34.59 -20.58 34.82
C ASP A 247 -35.37 -20.31 33.52
N VAL A 248 -36.42 -21.12 33.32
CA VAL A 248 -37.27 -21.07 32.12
C VAL A 248 -38.01 -19.73 32.00
N ALA A 249 -38.44 -19.13 33.11
CA ALA A 249 -39.15 -17.85 33.10
C ALA A 249 -38.20 -16.72 32.70
N ALA A 250 -36.99 -16.68 33.29
CA ALA A 250 -35.98 -15.69 32.94
C ALA A 250 -35.35 -15.89 31.54
N THR A 251 -35.43 -17.08 30.94
CA THR A 251 -35.10 -17.25 29.51
C THR A 251 -36.11 -16.64 28.55
N GLY A 252 -37.33 -16.27 29.00
CA GLY A 252 -38.37 -15.66 28.16
C GLY A 252 -38.04 -14.26 27.60
N TYR A 253 -36.93 -13.64 28.05
CA TYR A 253 -36.43 -12.36 27.53
C TYR A 253 -35.59 -12.49 26.25
N VAL A 254 -35.33 -13.71 25.76
CA VAL A 254 -34.62 -14.00 24.51
C VAL A 254 -35.34 -15.07 23.70
N SER A 255 -35.07 -15.13 22.40
CA SER A 255 -35.71 -16.09 21.49
C SER A 255 -35.29 -17.55 21.78
N THR A 256 -36.17 -18.51 21.46
CA THR A 256 -35.81 -19.94 21.57
C THR A 256 -34.70 -20.33 20.58
N SER A 257 -34.59 -19.60 19.47
CA SER A 257 -33.45 -19.68 18.54
C SER A 257 -32.15 -19.24 19.19
N VAL A 258 -32.10 -18.11 19.91
CA VAL A 258 -30.93 -17.66 20.70
C VAL A 258 -30.45 -18.71 21.69
N VAL A 259 -31.36 -19.29 22.48
CA VAL A 259 -31.00 -20.32 23.46
C VAL A 259 -30.46 -21.56 22.74
N ALA A 260 -31.15 -22.05 21.70
CA ALA A 260 -30.73 -23.24 20.95
C ALA A 260 -29.45 -23.04 20.12
N LEU A 261 -29.10 -21.79 19.79
CA LEU A 261 -27.87 -21.37 19.12
C LEU A 261 -26.70 -21.31 20.11
N ALA A 262 -26.88 -20.68 21.28
CA ALA A 262 -25.89 -20.64 22.35
C ALA A 262 -25.50 -22.06 22.81
N ASP A 263 -26.49 -22.95 22.96
CA ASP A 263 -26.29 -24.34 23.34
C ASP A 263 -25.49 -25.15 22.29
N ALA A 264 -25.68 -24.86 21.00
CA ALA A 264 -24.91 -25.50 19.93
C ALA A 264 -23.45 -25.02 19.88
N VAL A 265 -23.21 -23.72 20.12
CA VAL A 265 -21.86 -23.17 20.28
C VAL A 265 -21.16 -23.78 21.51
N LEU A 266 -21.87 -23.96 22.63
CA LEU A 266 -21.33 -24.63 23.83
C LEU A 266 -20.97 -26.10 23.55
N LYS A 267 -21.83 -26.85 22.85
CA LYS A 267 -21.61 -28.26 22.49
C LYS A 267 -20.43 -28.43 21.53
N THR A 268 -20.30 -27.58 20.50
CA THR A 268 -19.14 -27.61 19.59
C THR A 268 -17.83 -27.22 20.29
N MET A 269 -17.85 -26.22 21.19
CA MET A 269 -16.67 -25.85 22.01
C MET A 269 -16.26 -26.95 23.00
N ALA A 270 -17.17 -27.80 23.45
CA ALA A 270 -16.85 -29.00 24.24
C ALA A 270 -16.21 -30.10 23.38
N ALA A 271 -16.86 -30.46 22.25
CA ALA A 271 -16.38 -31.51 21.35
C ALA A 271 -14.97 -31.23 20.77
N ALA A 272 -14.64 -29.96 20.51
CA ALA A 272 -13.31 -29.55 20.06
C ALA A 272 -12.19 -29.90 21.07
N ARG A 273 -12.47 -29.81 22.38
CA ARG A 273 -11.50 -30.18 23.43
C ARG A 273 -11.26 -31.68 23.50
N ILE A 274 -12.31 -32.47 23.31
CA ILE A 274 -12.22 -33.94 23.27
C ILE A 274 -11.32 -34.37 22.11
N LYS A 275 -11.54 -33.86 20.90
CA LYS A 275 -10.71 -34.19 19.72
C LYS A 275 -9.22 -33.90 19.91
N VAL A 276 -8.87 -32.78 20.57
CA VAL A 276 -7.46 -32.47 20.88
C VAL A 276 -6.87 -33.47 21.87
N ALA A 277 -7.62 -33.85 22.91
CA ALA A 277 -7.18 -34.89 23.85
C ALA A 277 -7.03 -36.27 23.19
N THR A 278 -7.99 -36.67 22.35
CA THR A 278 -7.91 -37.93 21.58
C THR A 278 -6.69 -37.96 20.66
N ASN A 279 -6.40 -36.87 19.95
CA ASN A 279 -5.23 -36.79 19.08
C ASN A 279 -3.91 -36.83 19.88
N LEU A 280 -3.87 -36.26 21.08
CA LEU A 280 -2.70 -36.32 21.96
C LEU A 280 -2.47 -37.75 22.47
N VAL A 281 -3.55 -38.43 22.91
CA VAL A 281 -3.50 -39.84 23.35
C VAL A 281 -3.11 -40.76 22.19
N LEU A 282 -3.58 -40.50 20.97
CA LEU A 282 -3.19 -41.26 19.77
C LEU A 282 -1.71 -41.07 19.44
N ALA A 283 -1.19 -39.83 19.51
CA ALA A 283 0.23 -39.55 19.30
C ALA A 283 1.12 -40.24 20.35
N ILE A 284 0.73 -40.18 21.64
CA ILE A 284 1.41 -40.89 22.73
C ILE A 284 1.38 -42.41 22.50
N GLY A 285 0.22 -42.95 22.10
CA GLY A 285 0.05 -44.36 21.75
C GLY A 285 0.95 -44.81 20.60
N ILE A 286 1.08 -43.99 19.54
CA ILE A 286 1.98 -44.27 18.42
C ILE A 286 3.46 -44.25 18.88
N THR A 287 3.86 -43.30 19.72
CA THR A 287 5.23 -43.32 20.28
C THR A 287 5.48 -44.51 21.19
N ALA A 288 4.47 -44.97 21.93
CA ALA A 288 4.55 -46.14 22.79
C ALA A 288 4.63 -47.46 21.98
N THR A 289 3.87 -47.61 20.90
CA THR A 289 3.93 -48.83 20.05
C THR A 289 5.22 -48.89 19.24
N VAL A 290 5.74 -47.77 18.72
CA VAL A 290 7.06 -47.73 18.07
C VAL A 290 8.17 -48.09 19.07
N GLY A 291 8.11 -47.58 20.30
CA GLY A 291 9.03 -47.99 21.37
C GLY A 291 8.92 -49.48 21.71
N TRP A 292 7.70 -50.01 21.83
CA TRP A 292 7.45 -51.43 22.14
C TRP A 292 8.01 -52.37 21.07
N VAL A 293 7.78 -52.07 19.78
CA VAL A 293 8.33 -52.86 18.66
C VAL A 293 9.87 -52.83 18.65
N GLY A 294 10.48 -51.67 18.94
CA GLY A 294 11.93 -51.54 19.05
C GLY A 294 12.57 -52.29 20.23
N ILE A 295 11.80 -52.62 21.26
CA ILE A 295 12.28 -53.29 22.50
C ILE A 295 12.06 -54.82 22.46
N HIS A 296 11.33 -55.36 21.47
CA HIS A 296 10.95 -56.79 21.43
C HIS A 296 11.42 -57.57 20.19
N GLN A 297 12.29 -57.01 19.34
CA GLN A 297 13.05 -57.79 18.37
C GLN A 297 14.41 -58.19 18.96
N GLN A 298 14.54 -59.45 19.41
CA GLN A 298 15.84 -59.98 19.82
C GLN A 298 16.70 -60.37 18.61
N PRO A 299 18.04 -60.19 18.67
CA PRO A 299 18.93 -60.53 17.57
C PRO A 299 19.19 -62.04 17.52
N TRP A 300 18.90 -62.68 16.39
CA TRP A 300 19.35 -64.04 16.12
C TRP A 300 20.68 -64.08 15.37
N SER A 301 21.50 -65.06 15.76
CA SER A 301 22.93 -65.17 15.43
C SER A 301 23.19 -65.94 14.13
N SER A 302 24.37 -65.70 13.57
CA SER A 302 24.91 -66.34 12.37
C SER A 302 24.96 -67.88 12.44
N PHE A 303 24.89 -68.53 11.27
CA PHE A 303 25.34 -69.91 11.08
C PHE A 303 26.42 -69.96 9.97
N SER A 304 27.28 -70.99 10.03
CA SER A 304 28.57 -71.07 9.31
C SER A 304 28.74 -72.39 8.56
N LEU A 305 29.70 -72.49 7.63
CA LEU A 305 30.37 -73.74 7.20
C LEU A 305 31.61 -73.43 6.30
N GLY A 306 32.67 -74.24 6.36
CA GLY A 306 33.86 -74.18 5.46
C GLY A 306 35.24 -74.07 6.17
N PRO A 307 36.29 -74.84 5.80
CA PRO A 307 37.51 -74.97 6.60
C PRO A 307 38.79 -74.20 6.15
N ASN A 308 39.74 -74.17 7.09
CA ASN A 308 41.13 -73.65 7.18
C ASN A 308 42.08 -74.01 5.99
N PRO A 309 43.21 -73.30 5.75
CA PRO A 309 44.37 -73.35 6.68
C PRO A 309 45.19 -72.05 6.92
N ALA A 310 46.05 -72.11 7.95
CA ALA A 310 47.31 -71.37 8.17
C ALA A 310 47.34 -69.93 8.78
N ARG A 311 47.25 -69.88 10.12
CA ARG A 311 48.01 -69.04 11.09
C ARG A 311 48.45 -67.58 10.76
N SER A 312 47.77 -66.67 11.49
CA SER A 312 48.31 -65.72 12.49
C SER A 312 48.90 -64.33 12.14
N ASN A 313 48.37 -63.34 12.88
CA ASN A 313 48.88 -62.02 13.29
C ASN A 313 48.83 -60.80 12.32
N ARG A 314 47.94 -59.86 12.71
CA ARG A 314 48.19 -58.42 13.01
C ARG A 314 48.77 -57.49 11.92
N GLU A 315 48.28 -56.26 11.73
CA GLU A 315 47.10 -55.55 12.31
C GLU A 315 46.71 -54.36 11.40
N SER A 316 45.50 -53.81 11.59
CA SER A 316 44.96 -52.47 11.22
C SER A 316 45.71 -51.49 10.27
N ALA A 317 45.04 -50.68 9.41
CA ALA A 317 43.62 -50.60 9.04
C ALA A 317 43.34 -49.62 7.86
N ARG A 318 42.31 -49.95 7.05
CA ARG A 318 41.37 -49.08 6.28
C ARG A 318 41.87 -48.05 5.25
N SER A 319 41.33 -48.17 4.03
CA SER A 319 41.16 -47.08 3.06
C SER A 319 39.85 -47.20 2.26
N ASN A 320 39.14 -46.08 2.10
CA ASN A 320 38.31 -45.61 0.97
C ASN A 320 37.42 -46.53 0.07
N GLN A 321 36.22 -45.98 -0.18
CA GLN A 321 35.53 -45.80 -1.49
C GLN A 321 34.60 -46.87 -2.16
N ALA A 322 33.37 -46.39 -2.43
CA ALA A 322 32.69 -46.30 -3.74
C ALA A 322 31.77 -47.42 -4.32
N ALA A 323 30.58 -46.92 -4.74
CA ALA A 323 29.85 -47.13 -6.01
C ALA A 323 29.31 -48.50 -6.48
N ALA A 324 28.10 -48.45 -7.07
CA ALA A 324 27.59 -49.23 -8.22
C ALA A 324 26.18 -48.70 -8.62
N GLU A 325 25.53 -49.09 -9.72
CA GLU A 325 25.88 -49.08 -11.17
C GLU A 325 24.61 -49.50 -11.97
N VAL A 326 24.34 -48.95 -13.17
CA VAL A 326 23.50 -49.60 -14.21
C VAL A 326 24.06 -49.28 -15.62
N THR A 327 24.05 -50.27 -16.52
CA THR A 327 24.81 -50.38 -17.79
C THR A 327 24.00 -51.23 -18.80
N ILE A 328 24.19 -51.34 -20.14
CA ILE A 328 25.25 -50.97 -21.11
C ILE A 328 24.58 -50.55 -22.46
N GLY A 329 25.25 -49.79 -23.35
CA GLY A 329 24.87 -49.65 -24.79
C GLY A 329 26.05 -49.21 -25.69
N ARG A 330 26.29 -49.89 -26.84
CA ARG A 330 27.47 -49.74 -27.74
C ARG A 330 27.21 -50.51 -29.06
N PRO A 331 28.07 -50.48 -30.12
CA PRO A 331 29.20 -49.60 -30.51
C PRO A 331 28.98 -49.01 -31.94
N PRO A 332 29.98 -48.62 -32.80
CA PRO A 332 31.43 -48.39 -32.68
C PRO A 332 31.80 -46.92 -33.07
N LEU A 333 32.87 -46.47 -33.78
CA LEU A 333 34.11 -46.99 -34.42
C LEU A 333 35.12 -45.82 -34.59
N GLY A 334 36.40 -46.11 -34.91
CA GLY A 334 37.40 -45.17 -35.49
C GLY A 334 38.16 -44.27 -34.49
N SER A 335 39.41 -44.56 -34.08
CA SER A 335 40.71 -44.44 -34.81
C SER A 335 41.14 -42.97 -35.07
N SER A 336 41.99 -42.35 -34.23
CA SER A 336 43.48 -42.36 -34.27
C SER A 336 44.06 -41.73 -35.56
N ILE A 337 45.04 -40.81 -35.54
CA ILE A 337 46.44 -40.90 -35.06
C ILE A 337 46.98 -39.46 -34.77
N GLY A 338 48.11 -39.31 -34.06
CA GLY A 338 48.78 -38.01 -33.81
C GLY A 338 50.12 -37.80 -34.57
N ILE A 339 51.11 -37.20 -33.88
CA ILE A 339 52.49 -36.84 -34.34
C ILE A 339 52.62 -35.42 -34.94
N ALA A 340 53.67 -34.71 -34.53
CA ALA A 340 54.08 -33.37 -34.99
C ALA A 340 55.45 -33.44 -35.71
N PRO A 341 55.91 -32.35 -36.36
CA PRO A 341 57.06 -31.66 -35.74
C PRO A 341 57.10 -30.12 -35.91
N LYS A 342 58.16 -29.54 -35.32
CA LYS A 342 58.67 -28.15 -35.37
C LYS A 342 58.66 -27.55 -36.79
N ALA A 343 58.57 -26.24 -37.01
CA ALA A 343 58.90 -25.08 -36.16
C ALA A 343 57.84 -23.93 -36.33
N ALA A 344 57.99 -22.63 -36.01
CA ALA A 344 59.15 -21.79 -35.63
C ALA A 344 58.74 -20.56 -34.75
N THR A 345 59.52 -19.48 -34.82
CA THR A 345 59.41 -18.17 -34.11
C THR A 345 59.24 -17.00 -35.12
N PRO A 346 58.82 -15.76 -34.75
CA PRO A 346 59.19 -15.06 -33.51
C PRO A 346 58.16 -14.17 -32.76
N THR A 347 58.54 -13.87 -31.50
CA THR A 347 58.26 -12.67 -30.68
C THR A 347 56.82 -12.25 -30.33
N ALA A 348 56.45 -12.51 -29.06
CA ALA A 348 55.79 -11.56 -28.17
C ALA A 348 56.29 -11.78 -26.72
N ASN A 349 56.27 -10.77 -25.86
CA ASN A 349 57.00 -10.79 -24.57
C ASN A 349 56.18 -11.32 -23.38
N ALA A 350 56.86 -11.92 -22.41
CA ALA A 350 56.35 -12.26 -21.08
C ALA A 350 57.37 -11.90 -19.97
N VAL A 351 56.87 -11.71 -18.75
CA VAL A 351 57.55 -11.08 -17.60
C VAL A 351 58.39 -12.07 -16.77
N ARG A 352 59.56 -11.65 -16.22
CA ARG A 352 59.96 -11.87 -14.80
C ARG A 352 61.25 -11.17 -14.33
N ASN A 353 61.33 -11.02 -13.00
CA ASN A 353 62.29 -10.32 -12.13
C ASN A 353 63.80 -10.57 -12.37
N PRO A 354 64.64 -9.75 -11.72
CA PRO A 354 65.43 -10.29 -10.60
C PRO A 354 65.28 -9.56 -9.25
N ASP A 355 65.72 -10.24 -8.19
CA ASP A 355 66.02 -9.78 -6.81
C ASP A 355 67.59 -9.74 -6.68
N PRO A 356 68.29 -9.37 -5.57
CA PRO A 356 67.86 -8.95 -4.22
C PRO A 356 68.62 -7.73 -3.60
N GLN A 357 68.24 -7.30 -2.38
CA GLN A 357 69.13 -7.18 -1.19
C GLN A 357 68.49 -6.47 0.04
N ARG A 358 68.60 -7.13 1.23
CA ARG A 358 68.85 -6.57 2.60
C ARG A 358 67.86 -5.57 3.23
N ASP A 359 67.65 -5.51 4.57
CA ASP A 359 68.10 -6.29 5.75
C ASP A 359 67.02 -6.19 6.87
N GLY A 360 67.00 -7.10 7.86
CA GLY A 360 66.25 -6.93 9.13
C GLY A 360 65.28 -8.08 9.51
N PRO A 361 65.13 -8.49 10.80
CA PRO A 361 64.58 -9.81 11.13
C PRO A 361 63.18 -9.88 11.76
N LEU A 362 62.39 -10.84 11.25
CA LEU A 362 61.59 -11.87 11.96
C LEU A 362 60.74 -11.49 13.20
N VAL A 363 59.41 -11.57 13.01
CA VAL A 363 58.46 -12.20 13.95
C VAL A 363 57.58 -13.17 13.14
N GLU A 364 57.09 -14.24 13.77
CA GLU A 364 56.49 -15.40 13.10
C GLU A 364 55.15 -15.12 12.39
N VAL A 365 54.95 -15.81 11.24
CA VAL A 365 53.63 -15.97 10.62
C VAL A 365 53.23 -17.43 10.73
N MET A 366 52.17 -17.71 11.50
CA MET A 366 51.49 -19.00 11.50
C MET A 366 50.15 -18.89 10.75
N ASN A 367 49.85 -19.90 9.94
CA ASN A 367 48.67 -19.92 9.09
C ASN A 367 47.37 -20.01 9.89
N ASP A 368 46.40 -19.13 9.60
CA ASP A 368 45.01 -19.59 9.47
C ASP A 368 44.20 -18.68 8.52
N ALA A 369 43.90 -19.21 7.34
CA ALA A 369 43.44 -18.43 6.18
C ALA A 369 42.46 -19.19 5.27
N SER A 370 41.40 -19.77 5.85
CA SER A 370 40.29 -20.38 5.09
C SER A 370 38.90 -19.83 5.44
N GLU A 371 38.62 -19.50 6.70
CA GLU A 371 37.25 -19.14 7.14
C GLU A 371 36.89 -17.63 7.03
N LYS A 372 37.87 -16.73 6.86
CA LYS A 372 37.63 -15.28 7.05
C LYS A 372 36.93 -14.55 5.88
N SER A 373 36.78 -15.16 4.71
CA SER A 373 36.18 -14.49 3.54
C SER A 373 34.66 -14.28 3.64
N ALA A 374 33.93 -15.22 4.26
CA ALA A 374 32.47 -15.17 4.32
C ALA A 374 31.93 -14.04 5.22
N ALA A 375 32.59 -13.79 6.36
CA ALA A 375 32.20 -12.72 7.28
C ALA A 375 32.42 -11.33 6.67
N GLN A 376 33.53 -11.13 5.95
CA GLN A 376 33.88 -9.84 5.36
C GLN A 376 33.02 -9.49 4.14
N VAL A 377 32.59 -10.49 3.36
CA VAL A 377 31.58 -10.32 2.29
C VAL A 377 30.17 -10.08 2.87
N THR A 378 29.85 -10.65 4.04
CA THR A 378 28.58 -10.35 4.75
C THR A 378 28.53 -8.89 5.23
N LEU A 379 29.67 -8.35 5.69
CA LEU A 379 29.84 -6.92 6.03
C LEU A 379 29.76 -5.94 4.84
N LEU A 380 29.72 -6.44 3.60
CA LEU A 380 29.43 -5.65 2.40
C LEU A 380 27.96 -5.80 1.93
N ARG A 381 27.23 -6.80 2.43
CA ARG A 381 25.79 -7.02 2.17
C ARG A 381 24.87 -6.34 3.19
N MET A 382 25.41 -5.89 4.30
CA MET A 382 24.73 -5.05 5.29
C MET A 382 25.42 -3.69 5.32
N GLY A 383 24.68 -2.62 5.63
CA GLY A 383 25.27 -1.28 5.75
C GLY A 383 26.40 -1.25 6.78
N ARG A 384 27.31 -0.26 6.64
CA ARG A 384 28.39 -0.03 7.63
C ARG A 384 27.83 -0.06 9.06
N PRO A 385 28.55 -0.64 10.04
CA PRO A 385 28.05 -0.72 11.41
C PRO A 385 27.68 0.68 11.93
N ILE A 386 26.41 0.82 12.31
CA ILE A 386 25.79 2.09 12.69
C ILE A 386 26.61 2.73 13.83
N ASN A 387 27.13 3.93 13.59
CA ASN A 387 28.01 4.62 14.53
C ASN A 387 27.21 5.23 15.72
N GLU A 388 27.91 5.75 16.72
CA GLU A 388 27.28 6.38 17.90
C GLU A 388 26.30 7.51 17.55
N GLU A 389 26.66 8.34 16.57
CA GLU A 389 25.87 9.47 16.08
C GLU A 389 24.58 8.99 15.40
N GLN A 390 24.67 8.01 14.49
CA GLN A 390 23.55 7.44 13.76
C GLN A 390 22.58 6.70 14.68
N LYS A 391 23.05 6.05 15.76
CA LYS A 391 22.18 5.49 16.81
C LYS A 391 21.39 6.57 17.55
N ARG A 392 22.02 7.70 17.85
CA ARG A 392 21.32 8.86 18.45
C ARG A 392 20.29 9.43 17.48
N GLY A 393 20.64 9.50 16.18
CA GLY A 393 19.70 9.87 15.12
C GLY A 393 18.51 8.91 14.97
N GLU A 394 18.73 7.60 15.08
CA GLU A 394 17.66 6.58 15.07
C GLU A 394 16.69 6.79 16.25
N LEU A 395 17.23 7.02 17.44
CA LEU A 395 16.43 7.31 18.64
C LEU A 395 15.65 8.62 18.52
N LEU A 396 16.23 9.65 17.90
CA LEU A 396 15.55 10.93 17.63
C LEU A 396 14.48 10.81 16.53
N PHE A 397 14.71 10.00 15.50
CA PHE A 397 13.74 9.72 14.44
C PHE A 397 12.51 8.95 14.95
N ALA A 398 12.73 8.06 15.91
CA ALA A 398 11.69 7.29 16.59
C ALA A 398 11.12 7.98 17.84
N LYS A 399 11.65 9.14 18.26
CA LYS A 399 11.18 9.86 19.45
C LYS A 399 9.78 10.42 19.23
N GLU A 400 8.85 10.04 20.10
CA GLU A 400 7.64 10.82 20.34
C GLU A 400 8.01 12.09 21.15
N TRP A 401 7.65 13.24 20.62
CA TRP A 401 7.76 14.55 21.25
C TRP A 401 6.47 14.90 21.99
N ALA A 402 6.59 15.62 23.11
CA ALA A 402 5.48 16.18 23.87
C ALA A 402 5.56 17.72 23.92
N ALA A 403 4.46 18.38 24.29
CA ALA A 403 4.50 19.80 24.64
C ALA A 403 5.31 20.00 25.94
N ASN A 404 6.25 20.93 25.95
CA ASN A 404 7.25 21.15 27.01
C ASN A 404 8.08 19.89 27.31
N ASP A 405 8.62 19.26 26.25
CA ASP A 405 9.40 18.02 26.36
C ASP A 405 10.67 18.19 27.22
N ALA A 406 10.99 17.21 28.06
CA ALA A 406 12.17 17.29 28.93
C ALA A 406 13.50 17.33 28.17
N LEU A 407 13.53 16.86 26.90
CA LEU A 407 14.71 16.95 26.04
C LEU A 407 14.88 18.30 25.34
N SER A 408 13.87 19.18 25.38
CA SER A 408 13.89 20.49 24.71
C SER A 408 14.80 21.54 25.34
N ARG A 409 15.39 21.30 26.51
CA ARG A 409 16.41 22.18 27.16
C ARG A 409 16.07 23.68 27.25
N GLY A 410 14.78 24.04 27.21
CA GLY A 410 14.30 25.43 27.20
C GLY A 410 13.46 25.81 25.97
N GLY A 411 13.42 24.99 24.92
CA GLY A 411 12.38 25.02 23.88
C GLY A 411 11.01 24.57 24.40
N ASP A 412 9.98 24.69 23.57
CA ASP A 412 8.57 24.46 23.94
C ASP A 412 8.08 23.02 23.65
N GLY A 413 8.94 22.13 23.14
CA GLY A 413 8.61 20.76 22.76
C GLY A 413 7.92 20.69 21.40
N LEU A 414 6.79 19.99 21.34
CA LEU A 414 5.80 20.27 20.31
C LEU A 414 5.36 21.74 20.42
N GLY A 415 5.69 22.55 19.41
CA GLY A 415 5.33 23.95 19.33
C GLY A 415 3.82 24.21 19.26
N PRO A 416 3.40 25.45 18.95
CA PRO A 416 1.99 25.84 19.02
C PRO A 416 1.12 25.13 17.96
N VAL A 417 1.74 24.61 16.88
CA VAL A 417 1.12 23.78 15.83
C VAL A 417 2.09 22.71 15.31
N TYR A 418 1.58 21.52 14.98
CA TYR A 418 2.34 20.38 14.45
C TYR A 418 1.45 19.41 13.65
N ASN A 419 2.04 18.55 12.82
CA ASN A 419 1.33 17.53 12.05
C ASN A 419 1.37 16.14 12.69
N GLU A 420 2.51 15.73 13.24
CA GLU A 420 2.71 14.46 13.96
C GLU A 420 3.75 14.62 15.08
N THR A 421 3.89 13.61 15.94
CA THR A 421 4.77 13.66 17.13
C THR A 421 6.14 12.99 16.94
N SER A 422 6.42 12.35 15.80
CA SER A 422 7.71 11.70 15.50
C SER A 422 7.95 11.60 14.00
N CYS A 423 9.21 11.54 13.56
CA CYS A 423 9.53 11.36 12.13
C CYS A 423 8.97 10.02 11.60
N VAL A 424 9.10 8.94 12.38
CA VAL A 424 8.64 7.59 12.00
C VAL A 424 7.11 7.47 11.87
N ALA A 425 6.32 8.34 12.50
CA ALA A 425 4.87 8.37 12.32
C ALA A 425 4.43 8.82 10.92
N CYS A 426 5.26 9.65 10.26
CA CYS A 426 5.10 10.04 8.84
C CYS A 426 5.91 9.14 7.90
N HIS A 427 7.08 8.66 8.32
CA HIS A 427 8.03 7.91 7.48
C HIS A 427 8.21 6.47 7.98
N GLY A 428 7.15 5.66 7.83
CA GLY A 428 7.06 4.34 8.48
C GLY A 428 6.43 3.21 7.65
N LEU A 429 6.01 3.47 6.40
CA LEU A 429 5.51 2.39 5.52
C LEU A 429 6.64 1.48 5.03
N GLY A 430 6.42 0.17 5.08
CA GLY A 430 7.46 -0.85 4.82
C GLY A 430 8.50 -0.96 5.94
N ALA A 431 9.20 0.13 6.24
CA ALA A 431 10.23 0.25 7.28
C ALA A 431 10.37 1.71 7.78
N PRO A 432 11.08 1.96 8.90
CA PRO A 432 11.48 3.32 9.28
C PRO A 432 12.29 3.99 8.17
N GLY A 433 11.92 5.23 7.81
CA GLY A 433 12.41 5.89 6.60
C GLY A 433 11.55 5.67 5.35
N GLY A 434 10.39 5.03 5.50
CA GLY A 434 9.43 4.81 4.42
C GLY A 434 8.62 6.04 4.00
N ALA A 435 7.64 5.80 3.14
CA ALA A 435 6.59 6.77 2.85
C ALA A 435 5.56 6.85 4.01
N GLY A 436 4.58 7.75 3.88
CA GLY A 436 3.48 7.90 4.83
C GLY A 436 2.12 7.41 4.29
N PRO A 437 1.23 6.87 5.13
CA PRO A 437 -0.14 6.59 4.73
C PRO A 437 -0.92 7.90 4.51
N GLU A 438 -2.00 7.85 3.73
CA GLU A 438 -2.81 9.03 3.36
C GLU A 438 -3.27 9.85 4.57
N ASN A 439 -3.61 9.20 5.68
CA ASN A 439 -4.03 9.87 6.91
C ASN A 439 -2.88 10.62 7.64
N LYS A 440 -1.67 10.67 7.09
CA LYS A 440 -0.53 11.50 7.52
C LYS A 440 -0.22 12.63 6.53
N ASN A 441 -1.11 12.86 5.56
CA ASN A 441 -0.95 13.94 4.60
C ASN A 441 -0.92 15.33 5.27
N VAL A 442 0.00 16.17 4.79
CA VAL A 442 0.14 17.57 5.20
C VAL A 442 -0.79 18.44 4.35
N VAL A 443 -1.64 19.24 4.99
CA VAL A 443 -2.54 20.18 4.30
C VAL A 443 -1.81 21.51 4.06
N ILE A 444 -1.84 22.00 2.82
CA ILE A 444 -1.26 23.28 2.41
C ILE A 444 -2.39 24.20 1.91
N LEU A 445 -2.44 25.42 2.45
CA LEU A 445 -3.30 26.51 1.99
C LEU A 445 -2.49 27.44 1.08
N THR A 446 -3.06 27.87 -0.04
CA THR A 446 -2.42 28.86 -0.94
C THR A 446 -3.38 29.96 -1.37
N ALA A 447 -2.98 31.21 -1.15
CA ALA A 447 -3.72 32.38 -1.61
C ALA A 447 -3.44 32.69 -3.09
N LEU A 448 -4.52 32.67 -3.89
CA LEU A 448 -4.58 33.22 -5.23
C LEU A 448 -5.42 34.51 -5.23
N SER A 449 -5.12 35.43 -6.15
CA SER A 449 -5.95 36.60 -6.38
C SER A 449 -6.09 36.85 -7.88
N ASP A 450 -7.29 37.21 -8.30
CA ASP A 450 -7.62 37.54 -9.69
C ASP A 450 -7.06 38.92 -10.10
N SER A 451 -6.47 39.66 -9.16
CA SER A 451 -6.00 41.02 -9.37
C SER A 451 -4.61 41.08 -10.03
N ARG A 452 -4.50 41.85 -11.13
CA ARG A 452 -3.20 42.27 -11.69
C ARG A 452 -2.38 43.19 -10.77
N ARG A 453 -2.89 43.52 -9.56
CA ARG A 453 -2.24 44.37 -8.56
C ARG A 453 -1.53 43.56 -7.47
N GLY A 454 -1.43 42.24 -7.62
CA GLY A 454 -0.83 41.33 -6.65
C GLY A 454 -1.82 40.83 -5.60
N LEU A 455 -1.29 40.26 -4.51
CA LEU A 455 -2.10 39.74 -3.42
C LEU A 455 -2.71 40.86 -2.55
N PRO A 456 -3.86 40.60 -1.90
CA PRO A 456 -4.37 41.43 -0.83
C PRO A 456 -3.33 41.61 0.29
N LYS A 457 -3.24 42.82 0.83
CA LYS A 457 -2.53 43.05 2.09
C LYS A 457 -3.31 42.39 3.25
N ASN A 458 -2.60 41.96 4.29
CA ASN A 458 -3.14 41.34 5.51
C ASN A 458 -3.67 39.89 5.36
N LEU A 459 -3.09 39.06 4.48
CA LEU A 459 -3.36 37.60 4.47
C LEU A 459 -3.05 36.92 5.81
N ASP A 460 -2.17 37.49 6.63
CA ASP A 460 -1.80 36.95 7.93
C ASP A 460 -2.95 37.00 8.96
N ARG A 461 -4.02 37.77 8.69
CA ARG A 461 -5.29 37.72 9.43
C ARG A 461 -6.09 36.43 9.20
N ILE A 462 -5.74 35.66 8.15
CA ILE A 462 -6.32 34.34 7.83
C ILE A 462 -5.50 33.25 8.50
N HIS A 463 -4.18 33.30 8.34
CA HIS A 463 -3.21 32.40 8.94
C HIS A 463 -1.86 33.14 9.04
N PRO A 464 -1.22 33.26 10.23
CA PRO A 464 0.00 34.05 10.38
C PRO A 464 1.18 33.50 9.56
N GLY A 465 1.12 32.21 9.16
CA GLY A 465 2.05 31.61 8.21
C GLY A 465 2.03 32.22 6.80
N PHE A 466 1.07 33.08 6.44
CA PHE A 466 1.11 33.86 5.19
C PHE A 466 2.01 35.11 5.25
N ARG A 467 2.66 35.40 6.39
CA ARG A 467 3.61 36.53 6.52
C ARG A 467 4.82 36.31 5.60
N GLY A 468 4.81 36.98 4.44
CA GLY A 468 5.88 36.92 3.46
C GLY A 468 5.78 35.80 2.41
N THR A 469 4.67 35.04 2.37
CA THR A 469 4.47 33.91 1.44
C THR A 469 3.02 33.81 0.96
N ARG A 470 2.79 33.19 -0.20
CA ARG A 470 1.45 32.87 -0.69
C ARG A 470 0.91 31.54 -0.16
N SER A 471 1.78 30.68 0.39
CA SER A 471 1.44 29.32 0.81
C SER A 471 1.89 29.05 2.25
N THR A 472 1.04 28.39 3.02
CA THR A 472 1.30 27.96 4.41
C THR A 472 0.77 26.55 4.64
N VAL A 473 1.41 25.79 5.53
CA VAL A 473 0.83 24.57 6.09
C VAL A 473 -0.37 24.94 6.98
N LEU A 474 -1.42 24.12 6.96
CA LEU A 474 -2.52 24.10 7.92
C LEU A 474 -2.39 22.84 8.79
N HIS A 475 -1.59 22.96 9.83
CA HIS A 475 -1.20 21.87 10.70
C HIS A 475 -2.38 21.07 11.24
N ARG A 476 -2.23 19.76 11.35
CA ARG A 476 -3.25 18.84 11.83
C ARG A 476 -3.63 19.08 13.30
N PHE A 477 -2.64 19.39 14.12
CA PHE A 477 -2.75 19.56 15.57
C PHE A 477 -2.14 20.89 16.04
N GLY A 478 -2.44 21.23 17.28
CA GLY A 478 -1.82 22.33 18.02
C GLY A 478 -1.92 22.06 19.51
N THR A 479 -1.04 22.68 20.29
CA THR A 479 -0.96 22.47 21.74
C THR A 479 -2.00 23.28 22.52
N ASP A 480 -2.59 24.30 21.90
CA ASP A 480 -3.83 24.91 22.39
C ASP A 480 -5.03 23.98 22.16
N SER A 481 -5.76 23.67 23.24
CA SER A 481 -6.93 22.76 23.21
C SER A 481 -8.07 23.20 22.28
N THR A 482 -8.15 24.49 21.93
CA THR A 482 -9.14 25.06 21.01
C THR A 482 -8.68 25.08 19.55
N TYR A 483 -7.41 24.77 19.25
CA TYR A 483 -6.93 24.67 17.87
C TYR A 483 -7.71 23.63 17.05
N GLY A 484 -8.06 22.48 17.66
CA GLY A 484 -8.84 21.44 17.00
C GLY A 484 -10.27 21.86 16.61
N SER A 485 -10.91 22.75 17.37
CA SER A 485 -12.22 23.31 17.01
C SER A 485 -12.09 24.48 16.03
N TRP A 486 -11.08 25.34 16.19
CA TRP A 486 -10.74 26.39 15.23
C TRP A 486 -10.48 25.79 13.83
N ARG A 487 -9.62 24.78 13.72
CA ARG A 487 -9.24 24.14 12.45
C ARG A 487 -10.44 23.50 11.75
N ARG A 488 -11.31 22.83 12.51
CA ARG A 488 -12.54 22.26 11.96
C ARG A 488 -13.46 23.36 11.44
N HIS A 489 -13.70 24.40 12.24
CA HIS A 489 -14.56 25.51 11.85
C HIS A 489 -14.02 26.28 10.62
N PHE A 490 -12.69 26.42 10.51
CA PHE A 490 -12.00 27.01 9.37
C PHE A 490 -12.27 26.24 8.06
N LEU A 491 -12.35 24.91 8.11
CA LEU A 491 -12.68 24.07 6.96
C LEU A 491 -14.20 24.02 6.69
N GLU A 492 -15.02 23.95 7.74
CA GLU A 492 -16.50 23.86 7.63
C GLU A 492 -17.15 25.13 7.08
N ARG A 493 -16.62 26.33 7.40
CA ARG A 493 -17.14 27.63 6.89
C ARG A 493 -17.06 27.79 5.36
N GLN A 494 -16.37 26.87 4.69
CA GLN A 494 -15.78 27.09 3.37
C GLN A 494 -16.28 26.09 2.30
N GLY A 495 -17.09 25.10 2.68
CA GLY A 495 -17.59 24.06 1.78
C GLY A 495 -19.00 24.33 1.22
N LYS A 496 -19.10 24.70 -0.07
CA LYS A 496 -20.36 24.58 -0.84
C LYS A 496 -20.33 23.36 -1.76
N LYS A 497 -21.42 22.57 -1.77
CA LYS A 497 -21.60 21.46 -2.71
C LYS A 497 -21.91 21.98 -4.12
N ALA A 498 -21.06 21.66 -5.09
CA ALA A 498 -21.45 21.58 -6.50
C ALA A 498 -22.31 20.33 -6.79
N THR A 499 -22.83 20.20 -8.00
CA THR A 499 -23.46 18.99 -8.56
C THR A 499 -22.59 18.39 -9.68
N PRO A 500 -22.66 17.08 -9.97
CA PRO A 500 -22.04 16.49 -11.15
C PRO A 500 -22.66 17.06 -12.44
N ALA A 501 -21.91 16.98 -13.55
CA ALA A 501 -22.45 17.11 -14.90
C ALA A 501 -22.91 15.73 -15.41
N PRO A 502 -23.74 15.65 -16.48
CA PRO A 502 -24.14 14.39 -17.08
C PRO A 502 -22.96 13.63 -17.72
N GLU A 503 -23.12 12.31 -17.85
CA GLU A 503 -22.20 11.42 -18.57
C GLU A 503 -22.47 11.49 -20.10
N ASP A 504 -21.52 10.98 -20.91
CA ASP A 504 -21.61 10.90 -22.37
C ASP A 504 -21.19 9.51 -22.86
N ASP A 505 -22.04 8.90 -23.70
CA ASP A 505 -22.09 7.45 -23.93
C ASP A 505 -21.21 7.00 -25.10
N GLY A 506 -19.91 7.31 -25.03
CA GLY A 506 -18.92 7.00 -26.07
C GLY A 506 -18.29 5.60 -25.97
N GLU A 507 -18.10 4.94 -27.12
CA GLU A 507 -17.47 3.61 -27.25
C GLU A 507 -16.06 3.53 -26.62
N ALA A 508 -15.67 2.32 -26.21
CA ALA A 508 -14.50 2.07 -25.38
C ALA A 508 -13.14 2.24 -26.11
N SER A 509 -12.65 3.48 -26.16
CA SER A 509 -11.25 3.80 -26.48
C SER A 509 -10.37 3.84 -25.23
N VAL A 510 -9.04 3.69 -25.40
CA VAL A 510 -8.05 3.80 -24.30
C VAL A 510 -8.16 5.15 -23.56
N GLU A 511 -8.43 6.26 -24.27
CA GLU A 511 -8.67 7.56 -23.63
C GLU A 511 -9.93 7.57 -22.75
N SER A 512 -10.99 6.86 -23.15
CA SER A 512 -12.22 6.72 -22.36
C SER A 512 -11.97 5.92 -21.07
N HIS A 513 -11.15 4.86 -21.13
CA HIS A 513 -10.76 4.10 -19.95
C HIS A 513 -9.87 4.93 -18.99
N ILE A 514 -8.83 5.59 -19.52
CA ILE A 514 -7.96 6.48 -18.73
C ILE A 514 -8.75 7.60 -18.06
N GLY A 515 -9.65 8.26 -18.81
CA GLY A 515 -10.53 9.30 -18.29
C GLY A 515 -11.42 8.79 -17.15
N LYS A 516 -12.16 7.71 -17.39
CA LYS A 516 -13.04 7.10 -16.38
C LYS A 516 -12.28 6.68 -15.11
N LEU A 517 -11.08 6.10 -15.22
CA LEU A 517 -10.29 5.71 -14.06
C LEU A 517 -9.76 6.94 -13.30
N ALA A 518 -9.23 7.95 -14.00
CA ALA A 518 -8.76 9.19 -13.39
C ALA A 518 -9.88 9.96 -12.68
N ASP A 519 -11.06 10.07 -13.30
CA ASP A 519 -12.24 10.71 -12.70
C ASP A 519 -12.77 9.91 -11.50
N GLN A 520 -12.76 8.57 -11.57
CA GLN A 520 -13.11 7.71 -10.42
C GLN A 520 -12.14 7.90 -9.24
N THR A 521 -10.82 7.93 -9.46
CA THR A 521 -9.84 8.20 -8.39
C THR A 521 -10.05 9.59 -7.76
N ILE A 522 -10.37 10.60 -8.57
CA ILE A 522 -10.70 11.97 -8.11
C ILE A 522 -12.00 11.98 -7.28
N LEU A 523 -13.04 11.27 -7.73
CA LEU A 523 -14.34 11.17 -7.04
C LEU A 523 -14.26 10.36 -5.74
N ASN A 524 -13.57 9.23 -5.74
CA ASN A 524 -13.42 8.31 -4.60
C ASN A 524 -12.78 9.01 -3.39
N ARG A 525 -11.87 9.95 -3.63
CA ARG A 525 -11.21 10.75 -2.59
C ARG A 525 -12.03 11.97 -2.12
N GLY A 526 -13.20 12.21 -2.71
CA GLY A 526 -14.05 13.36 -2.43
C GLY A 526 -13.48 14.72 -2.90
N LEU A 527 -12.27 14.74 -3.45
CA LEU A 527 -11.57 15.94 -3.91
C LEU A 527 -12.06 16.34 -5.30
N ARG A 528 -13.22 17.01 -5.34
CA ARG A 528 -13.73 17.64 -6.56
C ARG A 528 -12.68 18.57 -7.20
N PRO A 529 -12.65 18.66 -8.54
CA PRO A 529 -11.50 19.17 -9.26
C PRO A 529 -11.26 20.66 -8.99
N ARG A 530 -10.00 20.95 -8.59
CA ARG A 530 -9.44 22.26 -8.22
C ARG A 530 -10.02 22.86 -6.94
N ALA A 531 -9.18 23.66 -6.31
CA ALA A 531 -9.54 24.97 -5.76
C ALA A 531 -10.95 25.07 -5.14
N SER A 532 -11.07 24.78 -3.85
CA SER A 532 -12.14 25.40 -3.06
C SER A 532 -11.96 26.92 -3.17
N SER A 533 -12.70 27.60 -4.05
CA SER A 533 -12.55 29.04 -4.22
C SER A 533 -13.21 29.73 -3.03
N LEU A 534 -12.40 30.18 -2.07
CA LEU A 534 -12.86 30.76 -0.81
C LEU A 534 -12.86 32.29 -0.90
N PRO A 535 -13.99 32.95 -1.25
CA PRO A 535 -14.09 34.39 -1.33
C PRO A 535 -14.06 35.00 0.09
N MET A 536 -12.86 35.20 0.62
CA MET A 536 -12.67 35.86 1.92
C MET A 536 -12.73 37.40 1.81
N GLU A 537 -12.51 37.94 0.62
CA GLU A 537 -12.85 39.28 0.15
C GLU A 537 -13.05 39.18 -1.39
N PRO A 538 -13.66 40.16 -2.07
CA PRO A 538 -13.78 40.16 -3.54
C PRO A 538 -12.41 40.04 -4.24
N GLY A 539 -12.19 38.95 -4.97
CA GLY A 539 -10.95 38.70 -5.72
C GLY A 539 -9.81 38.02 -4.93
N LEU A 540 -10.11 37.39 -3.78
CA LEU A 540 -9.23 36.46 -3.07
C LEU A 540 -9.81 35.04 -3.10
N THR A 541 -8.95 34.04 -3.24
CA THR A 541 -9.34 32.62 -3.25
C THR A 541 -8.24 31.76 -2.62
N LEU A 542 -8.57 30.98 -1.59
CA LEU A 542 -7.64 30.12 -0.86
C LEU A 542 -7.75 28.65 -1.30
N LEU A 543 -6.74 28.13 -1.98
CA LEU A 543 -6.73 26.75 -2.43
C LEU A 543 -6.24 25.84 -1.30
N VAL A 544 -6.95 24.74 -1.07
CA VAL A 544 -6.51 23.65 -0.20
C VAL A 544 -5.90 22.55 -1.07
N SER A 545 -4.74 22.02 -0.69
CA SER A 545 -4.12 20.84 -1.31
C SER A 545 -3.39 19.99 -0.27
N GLU A 546 -3.13 18.72 -0.57
CA GLU A 546 -2.45 17.80 0.35
C GLU A 546 -1.09 17.35 -0.17
N ARG A 547 -0.18 16.96 0.73
CA ARG A 547 1.08 16.27 0.40
C ARG A 547 1.25 15.01 1.21
N ASN A 548 1.64 13.93 0.55
CA ASN A 548 2.05 12.71 1.21
C ASN A 548 3.50 12.81 1.70
N SER A 549 3.89 11.99 2.68
CA SER A 549 5.28 11.96 3.17
C SER A 549 6.14 11.04 2.28
N PRO A 550 7.14 11.56 1.55
CA PRO A 550 7.93 10.76 0.61
C PRO A 550 8.86 9.78 1.33
N ALA A 551 9.23 8.68 0.66
CA ALA A 551 10.24 7.75 1.19
C ALA A 551 11.64 8.39 1.28
N LEU A 552 12.40 7.98 2.30
CA LEU A 552 13.74 8.46 2.65
C LEU A 552 14.83 7.38 2.47
N PHE A 553 14.47 6.17 2.03
CA PHE A 553 15.42 5.11 1.71
C PHE A 553 16.44 5.59 0.66
N GLY A 554 17.73 5.35 0.92
CA GLY A 554 18.80 5.82 0.04
C GLY A 554 18.95 7.35 -0.04
N ALA A 555 18.36 8.14 0.88
CA ALA A 555 18.49 9.61 0.87
C ALA A 555 19.96 10.09 0.85
N GLY A 556 20.88 9.36 1.47
CA GLY A 556 22.32 9.65 1.40
C GLY A 556 22.97 9.41 0.04
N LEU A 557 22.39 8.57 -0.82
CA LEU A 557 22.80 8.43 -2.21
C LEU A 557 22.30 9.61 -3.05
N ILE A 558 21.08 10.09 -2.79
CA ILE A 558 20.54 11.32 -3.43
C ILE A 558 21.37 12.55 -3.03
N ASP A 559 21.73 12.67 -1.75
CA ASP A 559 22.59 13.73 -1.21
C ASP A 559 24.00 13.72 -1.85
N SER A 560 24.48 12.55 -2.30
CA SER A 560 25.79 12.40 -2.95
C SER A 560 25.80 12.65 -4.47
N VAL A 561 24.63 12.78 -5.13
CA VAL A 561 24.55 13.09 -6.57
C VAL A 561 25.13 14.50 -6.84
N PRO A 562 26.25 14.63 -7.58
CA PRO A 562 26.85 15.92 -7.87
C PRO A 562 25.90 16.82 -8.68
N SER A 563 25.86 18.11 -8.35
CA SER A 563 24.97 19.08 -9.02
C SER A 563 25.16 19.17 -10.54
N VAL A 564 26.33 18.81 -11.06
CA VAL A 564 26.61 18.75 -12.50
C VAL A 564 25.86 17.60 -13.19
N VAL A 565 25.69 16.44 -12.53
CA VAL A 565 24.97 15.28 -13.09
C VAL A 565 23.51 15.66 -13.39
N LEU A 566 22.85 16.37 -12.46
CA LEU A 566 21.48 16.87 -12.66
C LEU A 566 21.38 17.90 -13.80
N ILE A 567 22.42 18.72 -14.00
CA ILE A 567 22.49 19.68 -15.11
C ILE A 567 22.66 18.95 -16.45
N ASP A 568 23.45 17.88 -16.47
CA ASP A 568 23.75 17.13 -17.69
C ASP A 568 22.62 16.16 -18.07
N GLU A 569 21.97 15.50 -17.10
CA GLU A 569 20.77 14.68 -17.33
C GLU A 569 19.70 15.50 -18.09
N ALA A 570 19.40 16.71 -17.59
CA ALA A 570 18.44 17.64 -18.19
C ALA A 570 18.82 18.18 -19.59
N LYS A 571 20.02 17.87 -20.10
CA LYS A 571 20.42 18.17 -21.49
C LYS A 571 20.26 16.98 -22.44
N HIS A 572 20.30 15.75 -21.92
CA HIS A 572 20.32 14.53 -22.72
C HIS A 572 18.93 13.92 -22.96
N GLN A 573 17.89 14.40 -22.28
CA GLN A 573 16.52 13.95 -22.51
C GLN A 573 15.95 14.44 -23.88
N ASP A 574 15.03 13.65 -24.42
CA ASP A 574 14.39 13.87 -25.72
C ASP A 574 13.61 15.19 -25.83
N ALA A 575 13.28 15.60 -27.06
CA ALA A 575 12.62 16.88 -27.31
C ALA A 575 11.25 17.05 -26.60
N ASP A 576 10.52 15.96 -26.43
CA ASP A 576 9.18 15.91 -25.81
C ASP A 576 9.20 15.71 -24.28
N ILE A 577 10.27 15.11 -23.75
CA ILE A 577 10.48 14.87 -22.32
C ILE A 577 11.58 15.80 -21.84
N ARG A 578 11.20 17.01 -21.40
CA ARG A 578 12.16 18.01 -20.92
C ARG A 578 11.99 18.24 -19.44
N GLY A 579 12.76 17.48 -18.66
CA GLY A 579 12.94 17.67 -17.23
C GLY A 579 13.75 18.92 -16.95
N ARG A 580 13.44 19.58 -15.83
CA ARG A 580 14.09 20.84 -15.44
C ARG A 580 14.74 20.75 -14.08
N VAL A 581 15.95 21.26 -13.96
CA VAL A 581 16.63 21.39 -12.67
C VAL A 581 15.94 22.46 -11.81
N SER A 582 15.51 22.07 -10.61
CA SER A 582 14.97 22.99 -9.60
C SER A 582 16.09 23.77 -8.91
N ARG A 583 15.83 25.03 -8.54
CA ARG A 583 16.75 25.86 -7.76
C ARG A 583 16.05 26.50 -6.57
N ASP A 584 16.77 26.57 -5.46
CA ASP A 584 16.35 27.33 -4.29
C ASP A 584 16.69 28.84 -4.42
N PRO A 585 16.24 29.71 -3.49
CA PRO A 585 16.48 31.16 -3.56
C PRO A 585 17.96 31.59 -3.47
N LYS A 586 18.87 30.68 -3.13
CA LYS A 586 20.32 30.89 -3.13
C LYS A 586 20.96 30.35 -4.43
N GLY A 587 20.15 29.97 -5.42
CA GLY A 587 20.55 29.41 -6.70
C GLY A 587 21.07 27.96 -6.65
N ARG A 588 21.12 27.34 -5.46
CA ARG A 588 21.63 25.97 -5.28
C ARG A 588 20.66 24.99 -5.91
N ILE A 589 21.19 23.91 -6.48
CA ILE A 589 20.37 22.90 -7.14
C ILE A 589 19.62 22.06 -6.12
N GLY A 590 18.31 21.99 -6.34
CA GLY A 590 17.34 21.27 -5.56
C GLY A 590 17.37 19.75 -5.76
N ARG A 591 17.00 18.99 -4.73
CA ARG A 591 17.00 17.50 -4.71
C ARG A 591 15.83 16.91 -3.92
N PHE A 592 15.47 17.53 -2.80
CA PHE A 592 14.57 16.97 -1.79
C PHE A 592 13.20 17.65 -1.78
N GLY A 593 12.19 16.93 -1.28
CA GLY A 593 10.77 17.31 -1.39
C GLY A 593 10.14 16.91 -2.73
N TRP A 594 8.82 17.09 -2.85
CA TRP A 594 8.05 16.70 -4.04
C TRP A 594 8.27 17.56 -5.29
N LYS A 595 8.80 18.78 -5.13
CA LYS A 595 9.14 19.71 -6.21
C LYS A 595 10.65 20.01 -6.25
N ALA A 596 11.44 19.04 -5.78
CA ALA A 596 12.90 19.13 -5.66
C ALA A 596 13.35 20.42 -4.96
N GLN A 597 12.53 21.04 -4.12
CA GLN A 597 12.73 22.45 -3.75
C GLN A 597 13.94 22.65 -2.81
N ILE A 598 14.24 21.68 -1.95
CA ILE A 598 15.34 21.78 -0.97
C ILE A 598 16.62 21.15 -1.53
N SER A 599 17.75 21.86 -1.39
CA SER A 599 19.02 21.53 -2.08
C SER A 599 19.96 20.58 -1.34
N SER A 600 19.78 20.37 -0.03
CA SER A 600 20.60 19.49 0.81
C SER A 600 19.76 18.66 1.79
N LEU A 601 20.23 17.46 2.16
CA LEU A 601 19.52 16.59 3.12
C LEU A 601 19.42 17.23 4.52
N HIS A 602 20.41 18.04 4.88
CA HIS A 602 20.50 18.74 6.17
C HIS A 602 19.37 19.75 6.36
N GLU A 603 19.16 20.60 5.36
CA GLU A 603 18.08 21.58 5.28
C GLU A 603 16.71 20.91 5.15
N PHE A 604 16.63 19.75 4.49
CA PHE A 604 15.39 18.98 4.39
C PHE A 604 14.96 18.41 5.76
N VAL A 605 15.88 17.80 6.51
CA VAL A 605 15.57 17.25 7.84
C VAL A 605 15.27 18.35 8.86
N ARG A 606 16.08 19.42 8.92
CA ARG A 606 15.83 20.54 9.85
C ARG A 606 14.53 21.27 9.52
N GLY A 607 14.25 21.51 8.24
CA GLY A 607 12.99 22.08 7.77
C GLY A 607 11.77 21.23 8.12
N ALA A 608 11.88 19.89 8.06
CA ALA A 608 10.82 18.97 8.48
C ALA A 608 10.61 18.95 10.00
N CYS A 609 11.67 19.01 10.81
CA CYS A 609 11.55 19.11 12.28
C CYS A 609 10.73 20.36 12.68
N ALA A 610 11.03 21.51 12.07
CA ALA A 610 10.35 22.76 12.37
C ALA A 610 8.94 22.86 11.77
N SER A 611 8.76 22.42 10.53
CA SER A 611 7.48 22.57 9.81
C SER A 611 6.46 21.49 10.14
N GLU A 612 6.90 20.26 10.43
CA GLU A 612 6.01 19.09 10.55
C GLU A 612 5.88 18.58 11.99
N LEU A 613 6.96 18.61 12.79
CA LEU A 613 6.92 18.26 14.22
C LEU A 613 6.75 19.50 15.12
N GLY A 614 6.90 20.71 14.58
CA GLY A 614 6.74 21.95 15.31
C GLY A 614 7.88 22.26 16.28
N LEU A 615 9.10 21.80 16.01
CA LEU A 615 10.28 21.97 16.89
C LEU A 615 11.08 23.22 16.50
N GLU A 616 11.50 24.05 17.47
CA GLU A 616 12.46 25.13 17.18
C GLU A 616 13.88 24.54 17.05
N VAL A 617 14.50 24.67 15.87
CA VAL A 617 15.82 24.08 15.59
C VAL A 617 16.78 25.10 14.98
N THR A 618 18.08 24.80 15.02
CA THR A 618 19.12 25.75 14.56
C THR A 618 18.92 26.12 13.08
N GLY A 619 18.48 27.36 12.85
CA GLY A 619 18.23 27.95 11.54
C GLY A 619 16.81 27.77 10.97
N HIS A 620 15.89 27.09 11.66
CA HIS A 620 14.50 26.89 11.23
C HIS A 620 13.55 26.99 12.42
N SER A 621 12.67 27.99 12.42
CA SER A 621 11.72 28.22 13.52
C SER A 621 10.42 27.41 13.37
N GLN A 622 9.83 27.06 14.50
CA GLN A 622 8.59 26.27 14.60
C GLN A 622 7.39 26.93 13.88
N GLY A 623 6.41 26.12 13.49
CA GLY A 623 5.15 26.60 12.90
C GLY A 623 4.39 27.57 13.84
N VAL A 624 3.70 28.56 13.25
CA VAL A 624 2.96 29.61 13.99
C VAL A 624 1.45 29.33 14.03
N SER A 625 0.85 29.39 15.22
CA SER A 625 -0.59 29.15 15.39
C SER A 625 -1.44 30.40 15.10
N PRO A 626 -2.56 30.28 14.35
CA PRO A 626 -3.57 31.33 14.19
C PRO A 626 -4.20 31.82 15.49
N LEU A 627 -4.18 31.01 16.55
CA LEU A 627 -4.70 31.37 17.87
C LEU A 627 -3.66 32.05 18.78
N ALA A 628 -2.39 31.98 18.39
CA ALA A 628 -1.26 32.42 19.21
C ALA A 628 -0.10 32.91 18.30
N SER A 629 -0.38 33.90 17.44
CA SER A 629 0.52 34.33 16.35
C SER A 629 1.84 34.96 16.78
N ASP A 630 1.98 35.23 18.08
CA ASP A 630 3.04 36.02 18.68
C ASP A 630 3.86 35.19 19.70
N VAL A 631 3.47 33.93 19.94
CA VAL A 631 4.25 32.95 20.72
C VAL A 631 5.51 32.59 19.94
N LYS A 632 6.65 32.61 20.64
CA LYS A 632 7.97 32.21 20.15
C LYS A 632 8.57 31.21 21.11
N ALA A 633 9.32 30.26 20.58
CA ALA A 633 10.08 29.32 21.39
C ALA A 633 11.06 30.07 22.31
N LYS A 634 11.20 29.58 23.54
CA LYS A 634 12.10 30.19 24.55
C LYS A 634 13.54 29.68 24.45
N GLY A 635 13.77 28.66 23.63
CA GLY A 635 15.04 27.98 23.39
C GLY A 635 14.92 27.00 22.22
N LEU A 636 15.97 26.20 21.98
CA LEU A 636 16.01 25.21 20.89
C LEU A 636 15.58 23.82 21.39
N ASP A 637 14.59 23.23 20.74
CA ASP A 637 14.13 21.86 21.00
C ASP A 637 15.14 20.80 20.54
N LEU A 638 15.89 21.11 19.48
CA LEU A 638 17.06 20.35 19.04
C LEU A 638 18.26 21.28 18.81
N ILE A 639 19.38 20.94 19.44
CA ILE A 639 20.66 21.59 19.18
C ILE A 639 21.32 21.01 17.92
N GLU A 640 22.21 21.77 17.30
CA GLU A 640 22.91 21.42 16.07
C GLU A 640 23.49 19.97 16.04
N PRO A 641 24.22 19.47 17.05
CA PRO A 641 24.69 18.08 17.08
C PRO A 641 23.59 17.00 17.06
N GLU A 642 22.37 17.31 17.50
CA GLU A 642 21.24 16.37 17.48
C GLU A 642 20.51 16.39 16.14
N CYS A 643 20.37 17.57 15.53
CA CYS A 643 19.97 17.67 14.13
C CYS A 643 20.95 16.93 13.21
N ASP A 644 22.25 17.04 13.47
CA ASP A 644 23.29 16.40 12.66
C ASP A 644 23.32 14.88 12.87
N ALA A 645 23.09 14.41 14.11
CA ALA A 645 22.85 12.99 14.38
C ALA A 645 21.64 12.44 13.62
N LEU A 646 20.51 13.16 13.63
CA LEU A 646 19.29 12.79 12.89
C LEU A 646 19.55 12.78 11.36
N VAL A 647 20.27 13.77 10.83
CA VAL A 647 20.70 13.80 9.42
C VAL A 647 21.64 12.64 9.09
N SER A 648 22.57 12.28 9.98
CA SER A 648 23.48 11.15 9.80
C SER A 648 22.73 9.82 9.75
N TYR A 649 21.72 9.63 10.61
CA TYR A 649 20.80 8.50 10.53
C TYR A 649 20.03 8.46 9.21
N VAL A 650 19.36 9.56 8.81
CA VAL A 650 18.60 9.61 7.55
C VAL A 650 19.52 9.38 6.33
N ARG A 651 20.76 9.89 6.37
CA ARG A 651 21.80 9.62 5.35
C ARG A 651 22.24 8.15 5.32
N SER A 652 22.16 7.45 6.45
CA SER A 652 22.50 6.02 6.58
C SER A 652 21.37 5.06 6.18
N LEU A 653 20.14 5.56 5.97
CA LEU A 653 19.00 4.72 5.58
C LEU A 653 19.32 3.94 4.29
N PRO A 654 19.29 2.59 4.32
CA PRO A 654 19.73 1.77 3.20
C PRO A 654 18.93 2.05 1.93
N ALA A 655 19.57 1.83 0.78
CA ALA A 655 18.88 1.80 -0.50
C ALA A 655 17.93 0.57 -0.55
N PRO A 656 16.78 0.69 -1.24
CA PRO A 656 15.88 -0.43 -1.48
C PRO A 656 16.52 -1.64 -2.17
N VAL A 657 15.91 -2.79 -1.92
CA VAL A 657 16.36 -4.10 -2.44
C VAL A 657 15.40 -4.58 -3.51
N VAL A 658 15.90 -5.41 -4.42
CA VAL A 658 15.06 -6.13 -5.38
C VAL A 658 14.81 -7.54 -4.87
N ILE A 659 13.56 -7.99 -4.95
CA ILE A 659 13.16 -9.33 -4.52
C ILE A 659 12.30 -9.95 -5.61
N ASP A 660 12.71 -11.13 -6.10
CA ASP A 660 11.92 -11.92 -7.04
C ASP A 660 10.60 -12.38 -6.35
N PRO A 661 9.41 -11.95 -6.83
CA PRO A 661 8.14 -12.32 -6.21
C PRO A 661 7.79 -13.81 -6.29
N SER A 662 8.45 -14.54 -7.21
CA SER A 662 8.10 -15.90 -7.63
C SER A 662 9.20 -16.93 -7.31
N GLY A 663 10.34 -16.51 -6.74
CA GLY A 663 11.52 -17.36 -6.52
C GLY A 663 12.36 -17.51 -7.79
N PRO A 664 13.51 -18.23 -7.75
CA PRO A 664 14.65 -18.09 -8.69
C PRO A 664 14.42 -18.40 -10.18
N HIS A 665 13.18 -18.59 -10.63
CA HIS A 665 12.77 -18.71 -12.03
C HIS A 665 11.84 -17.56 -12.49
N GLY A 666 11.46 -16.63 -11.60
CA GLY A 666 10.59 -15.48 -11.91
C GLY A 666 11.27 -14.35 -12.68
N THR A 667 12.61 -14.32 -12.64
CA THR A 667 13.50 -13.35 -13.31
C THR A 667 13.12 -13.01 -14.74
N LYS A 668 12.60 -13.95 -15.55
CA LYS A 668 12.15 -13.67 -16.93
C LYS A 668 10.98 -12.69 -16.99
N GLY A 669 9.96 -12.85 -16.14
CA GLY A 669 8.81 -11.94 -16.13
C GLY A 669 9.16 -10.54 -15.60
N MET A 670 10.08 -10.48 -14.63
CA MET A 670 10.61 -9.23 -14.09
C MET A 670 11.51 -8.49 -15.09
N GLY A 671 12.38 -9.21 -15.81
CA GLY A 671 13.23 -8.65 -16.86
C GLY A 671 12.42 -8.12 -18.04
N GLU A 672 11.41 -8.86 -18.47
CA GLU A 672 10.47 -8.43 -19.51
C GLU A 672 9.65 -7.20 -19.06
N GLY A 673 9.22 -7.16 -17.80
CA GLY A 673 8.61 -5.97 -17.20
C GLY A 673 9.51 -4.73 -17.21
N ARG A 674 10.82 -4.89 -16.95
CA ARG A 674 11.80 -3.81 -17.09
C ARG A 674 11.98 -3.36 -18.54
N ARG A 675 12.00 -4.31 -19.50
CA ARG A 675 12.09 -4.05 -20.95
C ARG A 675 10.89 -3.22 -21.42
N LEU A 676 9.68 -3.68 -21.11
CA LEU A 676 8.42 -3.01 -21.44
C LEU A 676 8.31 -1.62 -20.78
N PHE A 677 8.75 -1.47 -19.53
CA PHE A 677 8.78 -0.18 -18.83
C PHE A 677 9.68 0.86 -19.52
N ALA A 678 10.81 0.43 -20.10
CA ALA A 678 11.64 1.29 -20.93
C ALA A 678 10.98 1.59 -22.29
N GLU A 679 10.46 0.56 -22.97
CA GLU A 679 9.83 0.63 -24.28
C GLU A 679 8.69 1.66 -24.37
N ILE A 680 7.76 1.64 -23.42
CA ILE A 680 6.61 2.56 -23.41
C ILE A 680 7.01 4.01 -23.09
N GLY A 681 8.22 4.22 -22.55
CA GLY A 681 8.78 5.53 -22.24
C GLY A 681 8.72 5.95 -20.77
N CYS A 682 8.41 5.04 -19.82
CA CYS A 682 8.43 5.40 -18.39
C CYS A 682 9.85 5.70 -17.91
N ALA A 683 10.85 4.99 -18.44
CA ALA A 683 12.26 5.19 -18.12
C ALA A 683 12.83 6.57 -18.53
N SER A 684 12.15 7.34 -19.40
CA SER A 684 12.60 8.67 -19.84
C SER A 684 12.62 9.72 -18.72
N CYS A 685 11.78 9.55 -17.68
CA CYS A 685 11.88 10.28 -16.41
C CYS A 685 12.39 9.36 -15.29
N HIS A 686 11.87 8.13 -15.22
CA HIS A 686 12.28 7.12 -14.25
C HIS A 686 13.58 6.42 -14.66
N ALA A 687 14.62 7.21 -14.90
CA ALA A 687 15.95 6.78 -15.35
C ALA A 687 16.51 5.69 -14.41
N PRO A 688 16.86 4.49 -14.92
CA PRO A 688 17.33 3.37 -14.08
C PRO A 688 18.57 3.71 -13.24
N SER A 689 19.41 4.64 -13.71
CA SER A 689 20.61 5.13 -13.01
C SER A 689 20.75 6.63 -13.15
N LEU A 690 21.19 7.30 -12.08
CA LEU A 690 21.53 8.73 -12.10
C LEU A 690 22.99 8.91 -11.67
N GLY A 691 23.87 9.13 -12.65
CA GLY A 691 25.32 9.03 -12.44
C GLY A 691 25.71 7.68 -11.83
N ASN A 692 26.40 7.71 -10.69
CA ASN A 692 26.83 6.48 -9.98
C ASN A 692 25.69 5.76 -9.21
N VAL A 693 24.50 6.35 -9.10
CA VAL A 693 23.38 5.80 -8.31
C VAL A 693 22.52 4.89 -9.20
N ARG A 694 22.89 3.59 -9.24
CA ARG A 694 22.17 2.57 -10.03
C ARG A 694 20.93 2.02 -9.33
N GLY A 695 19.90 1.71 -10.12
CA GLY A 695 18.62 1.18 -9.66
C GLY A 695 17.71 2.22 -9.01
N ILE A 696 17.89 3.52 -9.31
CA ILE A 696 17.14 4.64 -8.70
C ILE A 696 15.77 4.85 -9.32
N TYR A 697 15.64 4.61 -10.63
CA TYR A 697 14.40 4.82 -11.40
C TYR A 697 13.82 6.23 -11.21
N SER A 698 14.69 7.24 -11.37
CA SER A 698 14.40 8.68 -11.28
C SER A 698 15.63 9.52 -11.67
N ASP A 699 15.40 10.51 -12.51
CA ASP A 699 16.34 11.59 -12.87
C ASP A 699 16.44 12.72 -11.82
N LEU A 700 15.55 12.74 -10.82
CA LEU A 700 15.32 13.81 -9.85
C LEU A 700 14.97 15.19 -10.47
N LEU A 701 14.54 15.23 -11.73
CA LEU A 701 14.19 16.46 -12.46
C LEU A 701 12.71 16.83 -12.29
N LEU A 702 12.37 18.10 -12.57
CA LEU A 702 11.00 18.59 -12.61
C LEU A 702 10.36 18.33 -13.98
N HIS A 703 9.29 17.54 -14.01
CA HIS A 703 8.49 17.31 -15.22
C HIS A 703 7.08 17.90 -15.07
N GLU A 704 6.59 18.51 -16.15
CA GLU A 704 5.22 19.04 -16.22
C GLU A 704 4.22 17.88 -16.39
N MET A 705 3.40 17.66 -15.37
CA MET A 705 2.44 16.53 -15.27
C MET A 705 1.00 16.94 -15.61
N GLY A 706 0.75 18.19 -16.01
CA GLY A 706 -0.53 18.68 -16.49
C GLY A 706 -1.48 19.20 -15.41
N SER A 707 -2.64 19.69 -15.84
CA SER A 707 -3.58 20.44 -15.00
C SER A 707 -4.34 19.61 -13.95
N SER A 708 -4.36 18.29 -14.06
CA SER A 708 -4.99 17.37 -13.10
C SER A 708 -4.12 17.15 -11.85
N LEU A 709 -2.81 17.13 -12.04
CA LEU A 709 -1.80 17.07 -10.97
C LEU A 709 -1.22 18.44 -10.62
N SER A 710 -1.70 19.53 -11.22
CA SER A 710 -1.21 20.87 -10.92
C SER A 710 -1.49 21.29 -9.49
N ASP A 711 -0.42 21.74 -8.84
CA ASP A 711 -0.41 22.27 -7.49
C ASP A 711 -1.11 23.63 -7.40
N SER A 712 -1.61 23.95 -6.22
CA SER A 712 -1.94 25.34 -5.86
C SER A 712 -0.72 26.12 -5.38
N GLY A 713 0.18 25.43 -4.68
CA GLY A 713 1.26 26.00 -3.90
C GLY A 713 2.44 26.46 -4.72
N SER A 714 3.15 27.44 -4.17
CA SER A 714 4.49 27.80 -4.59
C SER A 714 5.37 27.91 -3.38
N TYR A 715 6.58 27.39 -3.54
CA TYR A 715 7.58 27.34 -2.50
C TYR A 715 8.43 28.64 -2.50
N TYR A 716 8.41 29.41 -3.61
CA TYR A 716 9.27 30.57 -3.85
C TYR A 716 8.54 31.71 -4.61
N TRP A 717 7.51 32.30 -3.99
CA TRP A 717 6.98 33.62 -4.39
C TRP A 717 7.46 34.70 -3.40
N ILE A 718 8.45 35.50 -3.79
CA ILE A 718 8.74 36.82 -3.20
C ILE A 718 8.36 37.87 -4.24
N ASP A 719 7.89 39.05 -3.79
CA ASP A 719 7.56 40.29 -4.54
C ASP A 719 6.61 40.26 -5.76
N GLY A 720 6.52 39.16 -6.52
CA GLY A 720 5.75 39.05 -7.76
C GLY A 720 6.60 38.74 -8.99
N SER A 721 7.93 38.70 -8.88
CA SER A 721 8.79 38.01 -9.83
C SER A 721 8.57 36.50 -9.80
N GLU A 722 8.68 35.82 -10.94
CA GLU A 722 8.96 34.38 -10.94
C GLU A 722 10.39 34.19 -10.40
N SER A 723 10.54 33.39 -9.35
CA SER A 723 11.87 33.02 -8.87
C SER A 723 12.60 32.23 -9.96
N LEU A 724 13.71 32.78 -10.46
CA LEU A 724 14.47 32.30 -11.61
C LEU A 724 15.10 30.91 -11.36
N GLY A 725 14.27 29.87 -11.48
CA GLY A 725 14.60 28.46 -11.26
C GLY A 725 13.65 27.70 -10.32
N GLY A 726 12.75 28.36 -9.61
CA GLY A 726 11.77 27.73 -8.71
C GLY A 726 10.74 26.86 -9.45
N PRO A 727 10.10 25.87 -8.79
CA PRO A 727 9.17 24.92 -9.42
C PRO A 727 7.80 25.55 -9.71
N ARG A 728 7.22 25.21 -10.87
CA ARG A 728 5.89 25.64 -11.34
C ARG A 728 4.75 24.78 -10.76
N PRO A 729 3.48 25.23 -10.82
CA PRO A 729 2.31 24.47 -10.37
C PRO A 729 2.24 23.01 -10.85
N GLY A 730 2.29 22.78 -12.18
CA GLY A 730 2.20 21.46 -12.81
C GLY A 730 3.48 20.63 -12.80
N GLU A 731 4.62 21.23 -12.44
CA GLU A 731 5.91 20.56 -12.36
C GLU A 731 6.06 19.75 -11.07
N TRP A 732 6.55 18.51 -11.17
CA TRP A 732 6.86 17.65 -10.04
C TRP A 732 8.22 16.98 -10.20
N ARG A 733 8.93 16.77 -9.09
CA ARG A 733 10.16 15.96 -9.11
C ARG A 733 9.79 14.51 -9.39
N THR A 734 10.43 13.87 -10.36
CA THR A 734 10.32 12.41 -10.54
C THR A 734 10.71 11.69 -9.24
N PRO A 735 9.80 11.00 -8.54
CA PRO A 735 10.16 10.26 -7.34
C PRO A 735 10.92 8.98 -7.73
N PRO A 736 12.04 8.65 -7.08
CA PRO A 736 12.63 7.32 -7.17
C PRO A 736 11.58 6.24 -6.90
N LEU A 737 11.49 5.20 -7.74
CA LEU A 737 10.59 4.05 -7.53
C LEU A 737 11.12 3.09 -6.43
N TRP A 738 11.93 3.64 -5.54
CA TRP A 738 12.65 3.03 -4.46
C TRP A 738 11.70 2.60 -3.34
N GLY A 739 11.41 1.29 -3.32
CA GLY A 739 10.46 0.68 -2.40
C GLY A 739 9.00 0.84 -2.85
N PHE A 740 8.76 1.06 -4.15
CA PHE A 740 7.44 1.28 -4.75
C PHE A 740 6.36 0.32 -4.23
N ARG A 741 6.66 -0.98 -4.08
CA ARG A 741 5.67 -1.96 -3.59
C ARG A 741 5.07 -1.59 -2.23
N ASP A 742 5.90 -1.03 -1.35
CA ASP A 742 5.58 -0.85 0.06
C ASP A 742 5.35 0.64 0.41
N SER A 743 5.25 1.52 -0.61
CA SER A 743 5.12 2.98 -0.48
C SER A 743 3.73 3.54 -0.80
N ALA A 744 2.73 2.69 -1.08
CA ALA A 744 1.37 3.14 -1.38
C ALA A 744 0.71 3.88 -0.18
N PRO A 745 -0.07 4.94 -0.40
CA PRO A 745 -0.61 5.41 -1.69
C PRO A 745 0.39 6.20 -2.54
N TYR A 746 0.07 6.37 -3.82
CA TYR A 746 0.95 6.93 -4.84
C TYR A 746 0.58 8.37 -5.22
N LEU A 747 1.51 9.01 -5.97
CA LEU A 747 1.51 10.43 -6.34
C LEU A 747 1.76 11.38 -5.15
N HIS A 748 2.03 12.65 -5.46
CA HIS A 748 2.53 13.65 -4.50
C HIS A 748 1.61 13.93 -3.29
N ASP A 749 0.35 13.55 -3.40
CA ASP A 749 -0.70 13.74 -2.40
C ASP A 749 -1.37 12.42 -1.98
N GLY A 750 -0.89 11.27 -2.43
CA GLY A 750 -1.47 9.97 -2.10
C GLY A 750 -2.86 9.72 -2.72
N ARG A 751 -3.23 10.38 -3.83
CA ARG A 751 -4.57 10.21 -4.41
C ARG A 751 -4.85 8.84 -5.01
N ALA A 752 -3.81 8.14 -5.48
CA ALA A 752 -3.95 6.84 -6.15
C ALA A 752 -3.61 5.71 -5.17
N GLN A 753 -4.52 4.76 -4.99
CA GLN A 753 -4.32 3.58 -4.14
C GLN A 753 -3.70 2.42 -4.93
N THR A 754 -3.89 2.38 -6.26
CA THR A 754 -3.32 1.36 -7.17
C THR A 754 -2.29 1.92 -8.16
N LEU A 755 -1.57 1.01 -8.84
CA LEU A 755 -0.61 1.35 -9.89
C LEU A 755 -1.34 1.96 -11.11
N GLU A 756 -2.48 1.38 -11.47
CA GLU A 756 -3.28 1.74 -12.63
C GLU A 756 -3.90 3.14 -12.46
N GLU A 757 -4.44 3.43 -11.26
CA GLU A 757 -4.89 4.78 -10.90
C GLU A 757 -3.75 5.80 -11.00
N ALA A 758 -2.55 5.44 -10.52
CA ALA A 758 -1.40 6.31 -10.58
C ALA A 758 -0.99 6.61 -12.03
N ILE A 759 -0.92 5.58 -12.90
CA ILE A 759 -0.58 5.73 -14.32
C ILE A 759 -1.66 6.51 -15.08
N ALA A 760 -2.95 6.28 -14.83
CA ALA A 760 -4.03 7.02 -15.51
C ALA A 760 -3.97 8.54 -15.24
N LEU A 761 -3.41 8.94 -14.09
CA LEU A 761 -3.21 10.33 -13.70
C LEU A 761 -1.90 10.96 -14.22
N HIS A 762 -1.03 10.22 -14.94
CA HIS A 762 0.17 10.77 -15.57
C HIS A 762 -0.19 11.62 -16.80
N GLY A 763 -0.43 12.91 -16.57
CA GLY A 763 -0.65 13.91 -17.62
C GLY A 763 0.63 14.55 -18.15
N GLY A 764 0.47 15.66 -18.88
CA GLY A 764 1.59 16.47 -19.37
C GLY A 764 2.56 15.67 -20.23
N GLN A 765 3.87 15.79 -19.95
CA GLN A 765 4.94 15.06 -20.65
C GLN A 765 4.76 13.53 -20.56
N ALA A 766 4.29 13.02 -19.42
CA ALA A 766 4.12 11.59 -19.19
C ALA A 766 2.88 10.97 -19.87
N LYS A 767 1.98 11.78 -20.47
CA LYS A 767 0.73 11.26 -21.07
C LYS A 767 0.97 10.22 -22.18
N ALA A 768 2.06 10.33 -22.93
CA ALA A 768 2.40 9.37 -23.97
C ALA A 768 2.73 7.98 -23.40
N ALA A 769 3.47 7.91 -22.29
CA ALA A 769 3.81 6.64 -21.63
C ALA A 769 2.57 6.00 -20.98
N ALA A 770 1.72 6.79 -20.34
CA ALA A 770 0.45 6.33 -19.78
C ALA A 770 -0.47 5.70 -20.84
N ARG A 771 -0.62 6.36 -21.99
CA ARG A 771 -1.37 5.83 -23.14
C ARG A 771 -0.82 4.49 -23.63
N ARG A 772 0.50 4.36 -23.76
CA ARG A 772 1.15 3.12 -24.19
C ARG A 772 0.93 2.00 -23.16
N TYR A 773 1.04 2.27 -21.86
CA TYR A 773 0.73 1.28 -20.80
C TYR A 773 -0.69 0.70 -20.94
N PHE A 774 -1.71 1.55 -21.10
CA PHE A 774 -3.10 1.10 -21.26
C PHE A 774 -3.43 0.52 -22.65
N ALA A 775 -2.48 0.55 -23.60
CA ALA A 775 -2.58 -0.14 -24.89
C ALA A 775 -1.88 -1.52 -24.89
N LEU A 776 -1.05 -1.82 -23.88
CA LEU A 776 -0.46 -3.16 -23.66
C LEU A 776 -1.53 -4.20 -23.32
N THR A 777 -1.22 -5.48 -23.56
CA THR A 777 -2.04 -6.59 -23.07
C THR A 777 -1.97 -6.72 -21.54
N TYR A 778 -2.95 -7.39 -20.95
CA TYR A 778 -2.98 -7.70 -19.52
C TYR A 778 -1.73 -8.44 -19.03
N GLN A 779 -1.12 -9.29 -19.88
CA GLN A 779 0.11 -10.00 -19.53
C GLN A 779 1.30 -9.04 -19.41
N GLU A 780 1.47 -8.13 -20.37
CA GLU A 780 2.54 -7.13 -20.40
C GLU A 780 2.40 -6.10 -19.27
N GLN A 781 1.15 -5.67 -18.98
CA GLN A 781 0.84 -4.86 -17.81
C GLN A 781 1.23 -5.58 -16.51
N SER A 782 0.89 -6.86 -16.37
CA SER A 782 1.27 -7.65 -15.18
C SER A 782 2.78 -7.93 -15.10
N GLN A 783 3.50 -7.96 -16.22
CA GLN A 783 4.97 -8.01 -16.23
C GLN A 783 5.59 -6.70 -15.71
N ILE A 784 5.11 -5.55 -16.17
CA ILE A 784 5.51 -4.24 -15.61
C ILE A 784 5.15 -4.13 -14.12
N GLU A 785 3.94 -4.57 -13.74
CA GLU A 785 3.48 -4.63 -12.36
C GLU A 785 4.40 -5.51 -11.48
N ALA A 786 4.81 -6.68 -11.98
CA ALA A 786 5.74 -7.58 -11.31
C ALA A 786 7.14 -6.98 -11.17
N PHE A 787 7.63 -6.27 -12.19
CA PHE A 787 8.87 -5.49 -12.12
C PHE A 787 8.78 -4.38 -11.06
N LEU A 788 7.74 -3.54 -11.08
CA LEU A 788 7.57 -2.47 -10.09
C LEU A 788 7.37 -3.01 -8.67
N LYS A 789 6.67 -4.14 -8.51
CA LYS A 789 6.52 -4.85 -7.22
C LYS A 789 7.76 -5.66 -6.81
N SER A 790 8.78 -5.75 -7.66
CA SER A 790 10.11 -6.23 -7.28
C SER A 790 10.93 -5.18 -6.53
N LEU A 791 10.57 -3.89 -6.59
CA LEU A 791 11.25 -2.78 -5.92
C LEU A 791 10.74 -2.63 -4.47
N VAL A 792 11.55 -3.04 -3.48
CA VAL A 792 11.09 -3.28 -2.09
C VAL A 792 11.82 -2.42 -1.06
N ALA A 793 11.06 -1.85 -0.12
CA ALA A 793 11.59 -1.17 1.05
C ALA A 793 12.57 -2.08 1.83
N PRO A 794 13.71 -1.57 2.33
CA PRO A 794 14.79 -2.36 2.92
C PRO A 794 14.42 -2.92 4.30
N SER A 795 13.56 -3.95 4.31
CA SER A 795 13.07 -4.69 5.49
C SER A 795 13.31 -6.20 5.42
N ALA A 796 13.74 -6.72 4.27
CA ALA A 796 13.75 -8.14 3.93
C ALA A 796 15.05 -8.91 4.27
N ALA A 797 15.72 -8.52 5.35
CA ALA A 797 16.99 -9.12 5.78
C ALA A 797 16.85 -10.52 6.43
N SER A 798 16.32 -11.51 5.69
CA SER A 798 16.44 -12.95 6.03
C SER A 798 16.02 -13.95 4.94
N SER A 799 15.49 -13.53 3.78
CA SER A 799 14.94 -14.45 2.75
C SER A 799 15.90 -14.71 1.59
N ALA A 800 15.91 -15.93 1.07
CA ALA A 800 16.51 -16.22 -0.24
C ALA A 800 15.74 -15.48 -1.35
N GLY A 801 16.45 -15.08 -2.42
CA GLY A 801 15.87 -14.31 -3.54
C GLY A 801 15.93 -12.78 -3.38
N VAL A 802 16.64 -12.27 -2.38
CA VAL A 802 16.92 -10.82 -2.20
C VAL A 802 18.25 -10.46 -2.86
N MET A 803 18.28 -9.38 -3.63
CA MET A 803 19.48 -8.76 -4.23
C MET A 803 19.45 -7.24 -4.01
N LEU A 804 20.60 -6.57 -4.11
CA LEU A 804 20.62 -5.10 -4.21
C LEU A 804 20.09 -4.68 -5.60
N ALA A 805 19.41 -3.54 -5.70
CA ALA A 805 19.00 -3.01 -7.01
C ALA A 805 20.20 -2.83 -7.95
N SER A 806 21.30 -2.28 -7.44
CA SER A 806 22.58 -2.14 -8.15
C SER A 806 23.28 -3.48 -8.46
N GLU A 807 22.88 -4.58 -7.82
CA GLU A 807 23.36 -5.94 -8.16
C GLU A 807 22.56 -6.51 -9.34
N LEU A 808 21.24 -6.28 -9.40
CA LEU A 808 20.42 -6.60 -10.58
C LEU A 808 20.90 -5.82 -11.82
N GLU A 809 21.10 -4.51 -11.70
CA GLU A 809 21.69 -3.66 -12.76
C GLU A 809 23.18 -3.99 -13.07
N SER A 810 23.76 -5.04 -12.46
CA SER A 810 25.08 -5.59 -12.79
C SER A 810 25.07 -7.04 -13.29
N ARG A 811 23.89 -7.67 -13.29
CA ARG A 811 23.66 -9.07 -13.73
C ARG A 811 22.97 -9.17 -15.09
N LEU A 812 22.55 -8.03 -15.63
CA LEU A 812 22.10 -7.87 -17.01
C LEU A 812 23.28 -7.26 -17.76
N GLU A 813 23.75 -7.89 -18.84
CA GLU A 813 24.94 -7.40 -19.53
C GLU A 813 24.66 -6.02 -20.17
N PRO A 814 25.56 -5.02 -20.04
CA PRO A 814 25.33 -3.67 -20.56
C PRO A 814 25.07 -3.63 -22.07
N ASP A 815 25.56 -4.62 -22.81
CA ASP A 815 25.36 -4.71 -24.25
C ASP A 815 24.05 -5.43 -24.60
N GLU A 816 23.67 -6.50 -23.91
CA GLU A 816 22.33 -7.13 -24.08
C GLU A 816 21.20 -6.14 -23.80
N VAL A 817 21.34 -5.32 -22.74
CA VAL A 817 20.34 -4.30 -22.39
C VAL A 817 20.28 -3.21 -23.46
N ARG A 818 21.43 -2.74 -23.97
CA ARG A 818 21.48 -1.69 -25.01
C ARG A 818 21.03 -2.18 -26.38
N GLU A 819 21.35 -3.42 -26.76
CA GLU A 819 20.86 -4.04 -27.99
C GLU A 819 19.35 -4.30 -27.92
N ALA A 820 18.82 -4.77 -26.79
CA ALA A 820 17.38 -4.88 -26.59
C ALA A 820 16.69 -3.51 -26.66
N GLU A 821 17.19 -2.50 -25.94
CA GLU A 821 16.64 -1.13 -25.95
C GLU A 821 16.80 -0.43 -27.33
N ALA A 822 17.75 -0.85 -28.17
CA ALA A 822 17.91 -0.35 -29.55
C ALA A 822 17.01 -1.10 -30.56
N LEU A 823 16.91 -2.43 -30.47
CA LEU A 823 16.04 -3.24 -31.31
C LEU A 823 14.57 -2.85 -31.10
N VAL A 824 14.16 -2.73 -29.84
CA VAL A 824 12.80 -2.34 -29.44
C VAL A 824 12.48 -0.90 -29.85
N ARG A 825 13.45 0.01 -29.79
CA ARG A 825 13.30 1.39 -30.32
C ARG A 825 13.00 1.37 -31.82
N LYS A 826 13.72 0.55 -32.60
CA LYS A 826 13.46 0.37 -34.04
C LYS A 826 12.10 -0.26 -34.31
N GLU A 827 11.73 -1.32 -33.59
CA GLU A 827 10.42 -1.97 -33.74
C GLU A 827 9.26 -1.01 -33.40
N ARG A 828 9.45 -0.16 -32.39
CA ARG A 828 8.53 0.92 -32.02
C ARG A 828 8.47 2.03 -33.08
N GLU A 829 9.59 2.51 -33.61
CA GLU A 829 9.62 3.49 -34.72
C GLU A 829 8.85 2.97 -35.93
N GLU A 830 9.06 1.70 -36.30
CA GLU A 830 8.29 1.05 -37.36
C GLU A 830 6.80 0.87 -36.99
N ALA A 831 6.45 0.60 -35.73
CA ALA A 831 5.06 0.46 -35.29
C ALA A 831 4.31 1.81 -35.28
N GLU A 832 4.95 2.87 -34.82
CA GLU A 832 4.43 4.24 -34.78
C GLU A 832 4.23 4.75 -36.23
N ALA A 833 5.14 4.40 -37.16
CA ALA A 833 4.95 4.64 -38.60
C ALA A 833 3.79 3.83 -39.22
N ARG A 834 3.64 2.54 -38.85
CA ARG A 834 2.52 1.68 -39.30
C ARG A 834 1.17 2.23 -38.82
N ASP A 835 1.07 2.74 -37.59
CA ASP A 835 -0.18 3.32 -37.09
C ASP A 835 -0.52 4.66 -37.77
N VAL A 836 0.47 5.54 -37.99
CA VAL A 836 0.26 6.79 -38.76
C VAL A 836 -0.30 6.51 -40.16
N GLN A 837 0.19 5.47 -40.84
CA GLN A 837 -0.34 5.03 -42.13
C GLN A 837 -1.79 4.52 -42.00
N ASN A 838 -2.09 3.68 -41.01
CA ASN A 838 -3.45 3.18 -40.76
C ASN A 838 -4.45 4.33 -40.47
N GLN A 839 -4.04 5.32 -39.67
CA GLN A 839 -4.86 6.50 -39.38
C GLN A 839 -5.12 7.36 -40.64
N LEU A 840 -4.11 7.53 -41.50
CA LEU A 840 -4.25 8.22 -42.79
C LEU A 840 -5.27 7.51 -43.69
N GLU A 841 -5.18 6.19 -43.83
CA GLU A 841 -6.13 5.40 -44.62
C GLU A 841 -7.55 5.43 -44.04
N ALA A 842 -7.70 5.27 -42.72
CA ALA A 842 -9.00 5.36 -42.05
C ALA A 842 -9.66 6.74 -42.29
N ARG A 843 -8.87 7.82 -42.22
CA ARG A 843 -9.32 9.19 -42.51
C ARG A 843 -9.73 9.37 -43.98
N GLN A 844 -8.99 8.81 -44.93
CA GLN A 844 -9.36 8.82 -46.35
C GLN A 844 -10.67 8.07 -46.59
N ARG A 845 -10.82 6.86 -46.03
CA ARG A 845 -12.06 6.05 -46.12
C ARG A 845 -13.26 6.81 -45.54
N GLN A 846 -13.10 7.50 -44.42
CA GLN A 846 -14.17 8.32 -43.82
C GLN A 846 -14.54 9.54 -44.67
N LEU A 847 -13.57 10.21 -45.31
CA LEU A 847 -13.81 11.33 -46.22
C LEU A 847 -14.53 10.91 -47.51
N ALA A 848 -14.17 9.74 -48.06
CA ALA A 848 -14.87 9.13 -49.20
C ALA A 848 -16.34 8.82 -48.85
N ALA A 849 -16.59 8.17 -47.71
CA ALA A 849 -17.93 7.85 -47.24
C ALA A 849 -18.83 9.10 -47.06
N LYS A 850 -18.29 10.16 -46.40
CA LYS A 850 -19.00 11.45 -46.23
C LYS A 850 -19.29 12.17 -47.55
N SER A 851 -18.54 11.89 -48.61
CA SER A 851 -18.74 12.51 -49.92
C SER A 851 -19.74 11.72 -50.77
N ALA A 852 -19.69 10.38 -50.72
CA ALA A 852 -20.74 9.51 -51.25
C ALA A 852 -22.12 9.75 -50.62
N GLN A 853 -22.17 10.03 -49.31
CA GLN A 853 -23.42 10.38 -48.61
C GLN A 853 -24.01 11.71 -49.12
N ARG A 854 -23.18 12.73 -49.36
CA ARG A 854 -23.62 14.02 -49.92
C ARG A 854 -24.09 13.89 -51.38
N ALA A 855 -23.40 13.09 -52.19
CA ALA A 855 -23.86 12.74 -53.54
C ALA A 855 -25.27 12.12 -53.53
N ARG A 856 -25.51 11.14 -52.64
CA ARG A 856 -26.84 10.52 -52.43
C ARG A 856 -27.94 11.50 -52.05
N GLN A 857 -27.64 12.48 -51.22
CA GLN A 857 -28.62 13.51 -50.81
C GLN A 857 -28.89 14.54 -51.94
N LYS A 858 -27.87 14.92 -52.72
CA LYS A 858 -28.01 15.86 -53.84
C LYS A 858 -28.69 15.25 -55.08
N TYR A 859 -28.51 13.96 -55.35
CA TYR A 859 -28.97 13.34 -56.60
C TYR A 859 -30.50 13.39 -56.83
N PRO A 860 -31.37 13.16 -55.82
CA PRO A 860 -32.82 13.37 -55.96
C PRO A 860 -33.19 14.83 -56.25
N ILE A 861 -32.46 15.80 -55.68
CA ILE A 861 -32.68 17.24 -55.90
C ILE A 861 -32.38 17.59 -57.36
N ALA A 862 -31.26 17.12 -57.90
CA ALA A 862 -30.90 17.29 -59.31
C ALA A 862 -31.99 16.73 -60.25
N ARG A 863 -32.48 15.53 -59.96
CA ARG A 863 -33.55 14.86 -60.73
C ARG A 863 -34.90 15.58 -60.64
N ASN A 864 -35.20 16.25 -59.53
CA ASN A 864 -36.42 17.05 -59.37
C ASN A 864 -36.32 18.43 -60.07
N LEU A 865 -35.13 19.04 -60.07
CA LEU A 865 -34.86 20.25 -60.87
C LEU A 865 -34.95 19.95 -62.38
N GLU A 866 -34.42 18.80 -62.81
CA GLU A 866 -34.54 18.30 -64.19
C GLU A 866 -36.02 18.14 -64.59
N LYS A 867 -36.81 17.40 -63.79
CA LYS A 867 -38.25 17.21 -64.02
C LYS A 867 -39.09 18.50 -64.04
N SER A 868 -38.63 19.56 -63.37
CA SER A 868 -39.33 20.86 -63.30
C SER A 868 -38.84 21.87 -64.34
N GLY A 869 -38.07 21.43 -65.34
CA GLY A 869 -37.56 22.27 -66.42
C GLY A 869 -36.42 23.22 -66.01
N LYS A 870 -35.93 23.15 -64.77
CA LYS A 870 -34.90 24.04 -64.22
C LYS A 870 -33.49 23.55 -64.59
N LEU A 871 -33.26 23.36 -65.89
CA LEU A 871 -32.08 22.73 -66.48
C LEU A 871 -30.72 23.30 -65.99
N PRO A 872 -30.51 24.63 -65.86
CA PRO A 872 -29.25 25.16 -65.34
C PRO A 872 -28.97 24.73 -63.88
N GLY A 873 -30.02 24.66 -63.05
CA GLY A 873 -29.92 24.20 -61.66
C GLY A 873 -29.63 22.70 -61.57
N ALA A 874 -30.29 21.88 -62.41
CA ALA A 874 -30.03 20.45 -62.49
C ALA A 874 -28.58 20.16 -62.92
N LEU A 875 -28.11 20.83 -63.99
CA LEU A 875 -26.72 20.71 -64.46
C LEU A 875 -25.69 21.15 -63.41
N LYS A 876 -25.98 22.19 -62.61
CA LYS A 876 -25.11 22.57 -61.47
C LYS A 876 -25.01 21.45 -60.45
N PHE A 877 -26.14 20.93 -59.95
CA PHE A 877 -26.14 19.87 -58.95
C PHE A 877 -25.49 18.57 -59.46
N TYR A 878 -25.74 18.15 -60.70
CA TYR A 878 -25.06 16.98 -61.26
C TYR A 878 -23.54 17.18 -61.38
N ARG A 879 -23.06 18.39 -61.73
CA ARG A 879 -21.62 18.70 -61.77
C ARG A 879 -20.98 18.70 -60.37
N GLU A 880 -21.68 19.22 -59.36
CA GLU A 880 -21.23 19.12 -57.96
C GLU A 880 -21.11 17.67 -57.51
N ILE A 881 -22.13 16.83 -57.78
CA ILE A 881 -22.11 15.39 -57.44
C ILE A 881 -20.93 14.67 -58.10
N LEU A 882 -20.67 14.97 -59.37
CA LEU A 882 -19.56 14.37 -60.13
C LEU A 882 -18.19 14.82 -59.59
N GLY A 883 -18.05 16.07 -59.15
CA GLY A 883 -16.81 16.56 -58.53
C GLY A 883 -16.60 16.10 -57.09
N GLU A 884 -17.67 15.89 -56.32
CA GLU A 884 -17.60 15.45 -54.93
C GLU A 884 -17.39 13.94 -54.77
N ALA A 885 -17.91 13.11 -55.68
CA ALA A 885 -17.88 11.65 -55.53
C ALA A 885 -17.96 10.87 -56.88
N PRO A 886 -16.99 11.04 -57.80
CA PRO A 886 -17.05 10.49 -59.16
C PRO A 886 -17.24 8.96 -59.22
N ASP A 887 -16.57 8.22 -58.32
CA ASP A 887 -16.56 6.75 -58.30
C ASP A 887 -17.81 6.11 -57.67
N THR A 888 -18.81 6.91 -57.32
CA THR A 888 -20.09 6.42 -56.81
C THR A 888 -21.08 6.07 -57.93
N VAL A 889 -22.16 5.34 -57.60
CA VAL A 889 -23.23 5.05 -58.56
C VAL A 889 -23.92 6.35 -58.97
N GLU A 890 -24.08 7.26 -58.01
CA GLU A 890 -24.67 8.58 -58.13
C GLU A 890 -23.78 9.52 -58.96
N GLY A 891 -22.45 9.47 -58.77
CA GLY A 891 -21.44 10.17 -59.57
C GLY A 891 -21.42 9.74 -61.03
N ARG A 892 -21.30 8.44 -61.30
CA ARG A 892 -21.40 7.88 -62.67
C ARG A 892 -22.73 8.22 -63.34
N SER A 893 -23.85 8.14 -62.59
CA SER A 893 -25.17 8.50 -63.12
C SER A 893 -25.28 10.00 -63.41
N ALA A 894 -24.66 10.87 -62.59
CA ALA A 894 -24.60 12.30 -62.83
C ALA A 894 -23.79 12.64 -64.09
N ALA A 895 -22.66 11.97 -64.35
CA ALA A 895 -21.90 12.12 -65.58
C ALA A 895 -22.72 11.75 -66.83
N ALA A 896 -23.44 10.62 -66.77
CA ALA A 896 -24.36 10.20 -67.83
C ALA A 896 -25.49 11.21 -68.04
N ARG A 897 -26.06 11.76 -66.95
CA ARG A 897 -27.11 12.79 -67.01
C ARG A 897 -26.65 14.11 -67.59
N ILE A 898 -25.49 14.64 -67.19
CA ILE A 898 -24.88 15.82 -67.82
C ILE A 898 -24.72 15.58 -69.33
N SER A 899 -24.19 14.42 -69.70
CA SER A 899 -23.95 14.03 -71.09
C SER A 899 -25.24 13.83 -71.91
N ALA A 900 -26.39 13.59 -71.28
CA ALA A 900 -27.68 13.54 -71.95
C ALA A 900 -28.29 14.94 -72.09
N LEU A 901 -28.31 15.72 -71.00
CA LEU A 901 -28.92 17.05 -70.95
C LEU A 901 -28.18 18.10 -71.81
N LEU A 902 -26.90 17.89 -72.11
CA LEU A 902 -26.13 18.70 -73.06
C LEU A 902 -26.27 18.26 -74.53
N ARG A 903 -27.12 17.26 -74.82
CA ARG A 903 -27.42 16.76 -76.19
C ARG A 903 -28.90 16.82 -76.56
N SER A 904 -29.76 17.32 -75.68
CA SER A 904 -31.09 17.81 -76.07
C SER A 904 -30.96 19.25 -76.59
N PRO A 905 -31.62 19.61 -77.71
CA PRO A 905 -31.66 20.97 -78.23
C PRO A 905 -32.55 21.89 -77.37
#